data_AF-A0A5N5L0J0-F1
#
_entry.id   AF-A0A5N5L0J0-F1
#
_cell.length_a   1.000
_cell.length_b   1.000
_cell.length_c   1.000
_cell.angle_alpha   90.00
_cell.angle_beta   90.00
_cell.angle_gamma   90.00
#
_symmetry.space_group_name_H-M   'P 1'
#
loop_
_entity.id
_entity.type
_entity.pdbx_description
1 polymer ?
#
loop_
_entity_poly.entity_id
_entity_poly.type
_entity_poly.pdbx_seq_one_letter_code
_entity_poly.pdbx_strand_id
1 'polypeptide(L)'
;MEVAASIIAVLQLAAEVVSYISAAKGASKEWKRLAYEVLGCELILEKIEEDARSKATTDPEWEDGLRVLQGIGGPLGRLRTALSFVKEKIEPKRGLRKAVDTLKWPFESKEVDKIIAVVEREKVLLNLALTSDSRRLIQEVKDTSAESSRQLIDLLKDLEVSSTKALASIQESQATLHAGVDQLRQHNDDLEREVVLDWLSPSNYPSQHADLLRRRQPGTGQWILDSKEYRDWLHTPGQTLFCPGIPGAGKTILTSIVVDDLDTRFGSDERFGIAYVYCNFRRKEEDADYLSLSLLKQLYQQQRHLPDGAYNLYRRLKPKGAQPTFVDIANSLKSVTRLYSRLFILVDALDEADSHQRARFVRSLFALQAEGKVNIFATSRFIPDIVKEFSGAESLEIRATDKDIENYLEGRMPELESFPDWSKKLQDEIKKTIMEAVDGMFILAEIYLSALEDKATPRAVKNTLGQFERQERGSTESQRREVLDRAYQHAMERINGQKPGFRTLALRALCWITCATRPLSPSELQHALAVEVGDSELDEDNILGLERMVSICAGLVTIDEESQVIRLVHYTTQEFFQERWGEWFPTAHDDLATVCITYLSFKDFDWGRCETYEEYTQRLRLYPLFLYAISSLGQHFHQASSPVKQQVIDFFEEGPNLDAAVQGWSVSDGKAIGAAADFEDFFEQASKKDALFLATCLGLEEVIDSLLGKRHAEPDDTTSQSDPENVPHNSSETEQNEEAPWQDITVEDDEDPVASRLFEEISKQGRFDTMRSSGYSLFHMAVLDIKEEAVTHLLARGHDKDAKGPNGYTPLHLAAEVKTPAIVRHLPRARPETDAEPPGEELDRIRDAAKKGTDVVARLLLDAGADIYPRDAQARTPLHIAARAGNEAVLKLLLERNAEMEARDKQGRTPLLTAIHRPLEHESDENLAVIEQLLGAGADIEARFGQDDWTPLLLAVHYDLRLVSRLLLDKGADAGAKDSRGRTALDIAAEQRSADMMSLLRSYKMKYDE
;
A
#
# COMPACT_ATOMS: atom_id res chain seq x y z
N MET A 1 75.03 33.93 -9.75
CA MET A 1 73.76 33.35 -10.27
C MET A 1 72.66 33.27 -9.20
N GLU A 2 72.94 32.91 -7.94
CA GLU A 2 71.89 32.87 -6.89
C GLU A 2 71.22 34.24 -6.61
N VAL A 3 71.94 35.35 -6.70
CA VAL A 3 71.37 36.71 -6.47
C VAL A 3 70.32 37.05 -7.53
N ALA A 4 70.64 36.84 -8.81
CA ALA A 4 69.72 37.07 -9.91
C ALA A 4 68.45 36.21 -9.77
N ALA A 5 68.58 34.95 -9.35
CA ALA A 5 67.42 34.08 -9.11
C ALA A 5 66.52 34.59 -7.96
N SER A 6 67.11 35.07 -6.86
CA SER A 6 66.34 35.67 -5.75
C SER A 6 65.64 36.97 -6.16
N ILE A 7 66.28 37.80 -6.98
CA ILE A 7 65.67 39.03 -7.52
C ILE A 7 64.49 38.68 -8.43
N ILE A 8 64.68 37.74 -9.38
CA ILE A 8 63.62 37.27 -10.28
C ILE A 8 62.42 36.72 -9.51
N ALA A 9 62.65 35.95 -8.44
CA ALA A 9 61.56 35.41 -7.62
C ALA A 9 60.74 36.49 -6.91
N VAL A 10 61.39 37.57 -6.45
CA VAL A 10 60.70 38.71 -5.83
C VAL A 10 59.96 39.54 -6.87
N LEU A 11 60.54 39.72 -8.07
CA LEU A 11 59.88 40.40 -9.20
C LEU A 11 58.61 39.68 -9.65
N GLN A 12 58.65 38.35 -9.80
CA GLN A 12 57.47 37.56 -10.14
C GLN A 12 56.37 37.68 -9.09
N LEU A 13 56.74 37.62 -7.81
CA LEU A 13 55.80 37.73 -6.70
C LEU A 13 55.18 39.14 -6.60
N ALA A 14 55.98 40.19 -6.83
CA ALA A 14 55.52 41.57 -6.87
C ALA A 14 54.48 41.79 -7.99
N ALA A 15 54.76 41.26 -9.20
CA ALA A 15 53.88 41.40 -10.35
C ALA A 15 52.52 40.71 -10.13
N GLU A 16 52.54 39.52 -9.52
CA GLU A 16 51.32 38.81 -9.13
C GLU A 16 50.50 39.60 -8.11
N VAL A 17 51.15 40.13 -7.06
CA VAL A 17 50.49 40.94 -6.03
C VAL A 17 49.87 42.20 -6.65
N VAL A 18 50.59 42.92 -7.52
CA VAL A 18 50.07 44.12 -8.20
C VAL A 18 48.87 43.78 -9.09
N SER A 19 48.93 42.66 -9.83
CA SER A 19 47.81 42.17 -10.63
C SER A 19 46.56 41.94 -9.77
N TYR A 20 46.70 41.26 -8.63
CA TYR A 20 45.57 41.01 -7.73
C TYR A 20 45.02 42.31 -7.10
N ILE A 21 45.87 43.26 -6.72
CA ILE A 21 45.44 44.55 -6.18
C ILE A 21 44.65 45.34 -7.24
N SER A 22 45.09 45.32 -8.50
CA SER A 22 44.42 46.03 -9.59
C SER A 22 43.04 45.46 -9.95
N ALA A 23 42.81 44.16 -9.68
CA ALA A 23 41.56 43.47 -9.97
C ALA A 23 40.48 43.64 -8.87
N ALA A 24 40.84 44.14 -7.68
CA ALA A 24 39.90 44.27 -6.55
C ALA A 24 39.02 45.55 -6.64
N LYS A 25 37.70 45.41 -6.44
CA LYS A 25 36.72 46.51 -6.55
C LYS A 25 36.63 47.27 -5.21
N GLY A 26 36.80 48.61 -5.25
CA GLY A 26 36.72 49.47 -4.04
C GLY A 26 38.08 49.94 -3.49
N ALA A 27 39.14 49.93 -4.30
CA ALA A 27 40.45 50.35 -3.86
C ALA A 27 40.52 51.86 -3.50
N SER A 28 40.60 52.18 -2.20
CA SER A 28 40.99 53.49 -1.62
C SER A 28 42.34 54.03 -2.13
N LYS A 29 42.63 55.30 -1.79
CA LYS A 29 43.88 56.00 -2.15
C LYS A 29 45.15 55.31 -1.61
N GLU A 30 45.04 54.65 -0.46
CA GLU A 30 46.16 53.97 0.23
C GLU A 30 46.60 52.70 -0.51
N TRP A 31 45.67 51.96 -1.12
CA TRP A 31 45.98 50.70 -1.83
C TRP A 31 46.65 50.94 -3.18
N LYS A 32 46.25 52.01 -3.87
CA LYS A 32 46.96 52.48 -5.07
C LYS A 32 48.39 52.87 -4.71
N ARG A 33 48.59 53.52 -3.55
CA ARG A 33 49.93 53.86 -3.05
C ARG A 33 50.79 52.60 -2.80
N LEU A 34 50.24 51.56 -2.17
CA LEU A 34 50.98 50.29 -2.01
C LEU A 34 51.39 49.69 -3.36
N ALA A 35 50.47 49.63 -4.34
CA ALA A 35 50.79 49.13 -5.67
C ALA A 35 51.89 49.97 -6.36
N TYR A 36 51.84 51.30 -6.25
CA TYR A 36 52.88 52.19 -6.76
C TYR A 36 54.25 51.98 -6.09
N GLU A 37 54.28 51.75 -4.77
CA GLU A 37 55.54 51.50 -4.07
C GLU A 37 56.15 50.15 -4.45
N VAL A 38 55.32 49.11 -4.61
CA VAL A 38 55.75 47.79 -5.09
C VAL A 38 56.29 47.86 -6.53
N LEU A 39 55.57 48.52 -7.45
CA LEU A 39 56.06 48.81 -8.81
C LEU A 39 57.37 49.60 -8.81
N GLY A 40 57.52 50.54 -7.88
CA GLY A 40 58.76 51.29 -7.70
C GLY A 40 59.94 50.43 -7.24
N CYS A 41 59.69 49.38 -6.44
CA CYS A 41 60.70 48.38 -6.10
C CYS A 41 61.06 47.51 -7.30
N GLU A 42 60.08 47.11 -8.13
CA GLU A 42 60.33 46.30 -9.34
C GLU A 42 61.31 46.98 -10.29
N LEU A 43 61.12 48.27 -10.59
CA LEU A 43 62.02 49.04 -11.45
C LEU A 43 63.46 49.11 -10.91
N ILE A 44 63.63 49.24 -9.59
CA ILE A 44 64.94 49.27 -8.94
C ILE A 44 65.59 47.89 -9.01
N LEU A 45 64.81 46.83 -8.78
CA LEU A 45 65.26 45.44 -8.82
C LEU A 45 65.67 45.00 -10.23
N GLU A 46 64.92 45.36 -11.26
CA GLU A 46 65.28 45.14 -12.67
C GLU A 46 66.61 45.83 -13.02
N LYS A 47 66.79 47.06 -12.54
CA LYS A 47 68.04 47.81 -12.77
C LYS A 47 69.23 47.22 -12.02
N ILE A 48 69.05 46.76 -10.80
CA ILE A 48 70.08 46.01 -10.05
C ILE A 48 70.41 44.71 -10.77
N GLU A 49 69.42 44.03 -11.34
CA GLU A 49 69.62 42.80 -12.12
C GLU A 49 70.43 43.06 -13.41
N GLU A 50 70.10 44.11 -14.14
CA GLU A 50 70.81 44.53 -15.37
C GLU A 50 72.26 44.92 -15.07
N ASP A 51 72.49 45.71 -14.01
CA ASP A 51 73.84 46.08 -13.55
C ASP A 51 74.62 44.85 -13.05
N ALA A 52 73.97 43.91 -12.36
CA ALA A 52 74.57 42.66 -11.95
C ALA A 52 74.96 41.78 -13.15
N ARG A 53 74.18 41.78 -14.24
CA ARG A 53 74.52 41.05 -15.46
C ARG A 53 75.65 41.70 -16.26
N SER A 54 75.73 43.04 -16.28
CA SER A 54 76.72 43.79 -17.07
C SER A 54 78.07 44.00 -16.37
N LYS A 55 78.12 44.13 -15.03
CA LYS A 55 79.35 44.40 -14.24
C LYS A 55 79.94 43.17 -13.53
N ALA A 56 79.35 41.98 -13.68
CA ALA A 56 79.68 40.75 -12.94
C ALA A 56 81.14 40.25 -13.03
N THR A 57 82.01 40.84 -13.83
CA THR A 57 83.40 40.34 -14.00
C THR A 57 84.50 41.34 -13.64
N THR A 58 84.17 42.54 -13.14
CA THR A 58 85.19 43.61 -12.95
C THR A 58 85.18 44.32 -11.58
N ASP A 59 84.23 44.07 -10.67
CA ASP A 59 84.19 44.75 -9.36
C ASP A 59 83.83 43.80 -8.18
N PRO A 60 84.81 43.35 -7.38
CA PRO A 60 84.57 42.47 -6.23
C PRO A 60 83.83 43.12 -5.06
N GLU A 61 83.97 44.44 -4.85
CA GLU A 61 83.26 45.15 -3.77
C GLU A 61 81.76 45.25 -4.08
N TRP A 62 81.38 45.16 -5.35
CA TRP A 62 80.00 45.09 -5.81
C TRP A 62 79.34 43.73 -5.54
N GLU A 63 80.06 42.62 -5.74
CA GLU A 63 79.55 41.28 -5.44
C GLU A 63 79.26 41.08 -3.94
N ASP A 64 80.12 41.61 -3.06
CA ASP A 64 79.90 41.53 -1.61
C ASP A 64 78.69 42.37 -1.16
N GLY A 65 78.45 43.52 -1.79
CA GLY A 65 77.23 44.32 -1.58
C GLY A 65 75.95 43.58 -1.98
N LEU A 66 75.98 42.86 -3.11
CA LEU A 66 74.83 42.07 -3.61
C LEU A 66 74.50 40.86 -2.72
N ARG A 67 75.49 40.23 -2.09
CA ARG A 67 75.26 39.12 -1.14
C ARG A 67 74.51 39.56 0.11
N VAL A 68 74.70 40.79 0.56
CA VAL A 68 74.05 41.36 1.76
C VAL A 68 72.56 41.62 1.52
N LEU A 69 72.15 41.75 0.26
CA LEU A 69 70.72 41.84 -0.11
C LEU A 69 69.99 40.50 0.04
N GLN A 70 70.72 39.39 0.03
CA GLN A 70 70.18 38.02 0.15
C GLN A 70 70.04 37.56 1.61
N GLY A 71 69.22 36.53 1.82
CA GLY A 71 68.92 35.94 3.13
C GLY A 71 67.57 36.39 3.70
N ILE A 72 66.97 35.58 4.58
CA ILE A 72 65.61 35.81 5.12
C ILE A 72 65.52 37.18 5.85
N GLY A 73 66.61 37.60 6.49
CA GLY A 73 66.73 38.89 7.16
C GLY A 73 67.37 40.00 6.32
N GLY A 74 67.62 39.80 5.02
CA GLY A 74 68.11 40.83 4.10
C GLY A 74 66.94 41.53 3.36
N PRO A 75 67.17 42.69 2.73
CA PRO A 75 66.11 43.47 2.04
C PRO A 75 65.25 42.66 1.07
N LEU A 76 65.86 41.77 0.25
CA LEU A 76 65.12 40.95 -0.70
C LEU A 76 64.27 39.89 0.00
N GLY A 77 64.78 39.27 1.07
CA GLY A 77 64.04 38.26 1.84
C GLY A 77 62.86 38.85 2.61
N ARG A 78 63.03 40.05 3.18
CA ARG A 78 61.96 40.77 3.88
C ARG A 78 60.89 41.26 2.92
N LEU A 79 61.28 41.83 1.78
CA LEU A 79 60.35 42.23 0.73
C LEU A 79 59.56 41.02 0.20
N ARG A 80 60.24 39.88 -0.03
CA ARG A 80 59.57 38.63 -0.40
C ARG A 80 58.52 38.20 0.61
N THR A 81 58.85 38.23 1.90
CA THR A 81 57.94 37.76 2.95
C THR A 81 56.72 38.70 3.10
N ALA A 82 56.93 40.01 3.02
CA ALA A 82 55.85 40.99 3.03
C ALA A 82 54.91 40.81 1.82
N LEU A 83 55.45 40.61 0.62
CA LEU A 83 54.66 40.37 -0.59
C LEU A 83 53.95 39.01 -0.57
N SER A 84 54.58 37.96 -0.03
CA SER A 84 53.94 36.64 0.15
C SER A 84 52.74 36.72 1.11
N PHE A 85 52.86 37.48 2.20
CA PHE A 85 51.74 37.72 3.13
C PHE A 85 50.56 38.41 2.43
N VAL A 86 50.85 39.43 1.60
CA VAL A 86 49.81 40.11 0.82
C VAL A 86 49.16 39.15 -0.17
N LYS A 87 49.96 38.35 -0.87
CA LYS A 87 49.45 37.35 -1.83
C LYS A 87 48.53 36.34 -1.14
N GLU A 88 48.92 35.72 -0.03
CA GLU A 88 48.12 34.67 0.63
C GLU A 88 46.75 35.17 1.10
N LYS A 89 46.65 36.43 1.55
CA LYS A 89 45.38 37.04 1.96
C LYS A 89 44.47 37.43 0.78
N ILE A 90 45.02 37.73 -0.40
CA ILE A 90 44.23 38.17 -1.58
C ILE A 90 43.97 37.02 -2.57
N GLU A 91 44.82 35.99 -2.59
CA GLU A 91 44.76 34.90 -3.56
C GLU A 91 43.44 34.08 -3.41
N PRO A 92 42.67 33.91 -4.49
CA PRO A 92 41.43 33.16 -4.43
C PRO A 92 41.68 31.66 -4.22
N LYS A 93 41.22 31.12 -3.08
CA LYS A 93 41.33 29.69 -2.77
C LYS A 93 40.54 28.84 -3.79
N ARG A 94 41.19 27.83 -4.39
CA ARG A 94 40.61 26.97 -5.44
C ARG A 94 39.30 26.33 -4.96
N GLY A 95 38.20 26.67 -5.63
CA GLY A 95 36.85 26.20 -5.32
C GLY A 95 35.76 27.25 -5.58
N LEU A 96 36.12 28.53 -5.58
CA LEU A 96 35.20 29.66 -5.75
C LEU A 96 35.32 30.34 -7.13
N ARG A 97 35.26 29.55 -8.21
CA ARG A 97 35.27 30.09 -9.59
C ARG A 97 34.04 30.96 -9.96
N LYS A 98 33.05 31.08 -9.07
CA LYS A 98 31.88 31.96 -9.23
C LYS A 98 31.89 33.22 -8.35
N ALA A 99 32.91 33.44 -7.51
CA ALA A 99 33.00 34.63 -6.65
C ALA A 99 34.00 35.68 -7.16
N VAL A 100 34.15 35.79 -8.49
CA VAL A 100 35.06 36.77 -9.11
C VAL A 100 34.48 38.19 -9.11
N ASP A 101 33.18 38.36 -8.86
CA ASP A 101 32.53 39.68 -8.90
C ASP A 101 32.49 40.45 -7.57
N THR A 102 32.99 39.86 -6.47
CA THR A 102 32.95 40.48 -5.13
C THR A 102 34.19 40.18 -4.28
N LEU A 103 35.39 40.35 -4.84
CA LEU A 103 36.60 40.51 -4.04
C LEU A 103 36.53 41.85 -3.28
N LYS A 104 35.87 41.86 -2.12
CA LYS A 104 35.99 42.93 -1.13
C LYS A 104 37.38 42.89 -0.52
N TRP A 105 38.02 44.05 -0.45
CA TRP A 105 39.39 44.20 0.05
C TRP A 105 39.53 43.69 1.51
N PRO A 106 40.43 42.73 1.80
CA PRO A 106 40.45 41.99 3.07
C PRO A 106 41.35 42.59 4.17
N PHE A 107 41.99 43.75 3.93
CA PHE A 107 42.87 44.40 4.93
C PHE A 107 42.25 45.65 5.54
N GLU A 108 42.59 45.89 6.80
CA GLU A 108 42.33 47.16 7.48
C GLU A 108 43.37 48.23 7.09
N SER A 109 43.00 49.51 7.07
CA SER A 109 43.89 50.63 6.69
C SER A 109 45.22 50.63 7.49
N LYS A 110 45.17 50.35 8.79
CA LYS A 110 46.35 50.25 9.66
C LYS A 110 47.29 49.09 9.34
N GLU A 111 46.77 47.95 8.87
CA GLU A 111 47.62 46.81 8.49
C GLU A 111 48.48 47.17 7.29
N VAL A 112 47.97 48.02 6.41
CA VAL A 112 48.64 48.31 5.14
C VAL A 112 49.50 49.54 5.17
N ASP A 113 49.23 50.50 6.04
CA ASP A 113 50.24 51.50 6.40
C ASP A 113 51.52 50.83 6.93
N LYS A 114 51.40 49.73 7.69
CA LYS A 114 52.57 48.96 8.15
C LYS A 114 53.30 48.28 6.97
N ILE A 115 52.56 47.69 6.03
CA ILE A 115 53.16 47.04 4.85
C ILE A 115 53.83 48.06 3.93
N ILE A 116 53.18 49.20 3.66
CA ILE A 116 53.75 50.31 2.89
C ILE A 116 55.04 50.81 3.55
N ALA A 117 55.03 51.01 4.87
CA ALA A 117 56.22 51.45 5.60
C ALA A 117 57.39 50.46 5.48
N VAL A 118 57.11 49.14 5.46
CA VAL A 118 58.13 48.12 5.21
C VAL A 118 58.65 48.23 3.76
N VAL A 119 57.76 48.29 2.76
CA VAL A 119 58.15 48.37 1.34
C VAL A 119 58.95 49.64 1.03
N GLU A 120 58.50 50.82 1.50
CA GLU A 120 59.21 52.09 1.31
C GLU A 120 60.61 52.07 1.94
N ARG A 121 60.75 51.47 3.13
CA ARG A 121 62.05 51.35 3.81
C ARG A 121 63.00 50.43 3.07
N GLU A 122 62.53 49.27 2.59
CA GLU A 122 63.36 48.35 1.81
C GLU A 122 63.75 48.95 0.45
N LYS A 123 62.87 49.73 -0.17
CA LYS A 123 63.13 50.46 -1.43
C LYS A 123 64.30 51.44 -1.29
N VAL A 124 64.42 52.13 -0.15
CA VAL A 124 65.56 53.02 0.14
C VAL A 124 66.87 52.23 0.20
N LEU A 125 66.88 51.08 0.87
CA LEU A 125 68.06 50.22 0.97
C LEU A 125 68.45 49.62 -0.40
N LEU A 126 67.48 49.25 -1.23
CA LEU A 126 67.71 48.79 -2.60
C LEU A 126 68.29 49.90 -3.49
N ASN A 127 67.80 51.13 -3.36
CA ASN A 127 68.37 52.29 -4.08
C ASN A 127 69.80 52.61 -3.66
N LEU A 128 70.14 52.44 -2.37
CA LEU A 128 71.52 52.63 -1.90
C LEU A 128 72.49 51.63 -2.53
N ALA A 129 72.02 50.43 -2.87
CA ALA A 129 72.80 49.47 -3.63
C ALA A 129 73.16 50.04 -5.01
N LEU A 130 72.25 50.69 -5.74
CA LEU A 130 72.54 51.25 -7.07
C LEU A 130 73.62 52.36 -7.08
N THR A 131 73.92 52.98 -5.94
CA THR A 131 74.93 54.07 -5.85
C THR A 131 76.38 53.60 -5.65
N SER A 132 76.64 52.28 -5.65
CA SER A 132 77.99 51.66 -5.53
C SER A 132 78.71 51.90 -4.19
N ASP A 133 77.98 52.25 -3.12
CA ASP A 133 78.56 52.52 -1.78
C ASP A 133 78.29 51.34 -0.82
N SER A 134 78.91 50.18 -1.12
CA SER A 134 78.62 48.89 -0.47
C SER A 134 78.90 48.88 1.04
N ARG A 135 79.81 49.72 1.54
CA ARG A 135 80.10 49.83 2.99
C ARG A 135 78.96 50.49 3.76
N ARG A 136 78.34 51.52 3.20
CA ARG A 136 77.21 52.22 3.83
C ARG A 136 75.95 51.34 3.85
N LEU A 137 75.71 50.60 2.77
CA LEU A 137 74.64 49.61 2.67
C LEU A 137 74.79 48.51 3.74
N ILE A 138 75.99 47.96 3.92
CA ILE A 138 76.26 46.91 4.93
C ILE A 138 75.93 47.38 6.35
N GLN A 139 76.25 48.63 6.68
CA GLN A 139 76.00 49.17 8.02
C GLN A 139 74.50 49.41 8.26
N GLU A 140 73.78 50.03 7.31
CA GLU A 140 72.34 50.27 7.46
C GLU A 140 71.51 48.98 7.50
N VAL A 141 71.89 47.95 6.72
CA VAL A 141 71.20 46.65 6.74
C VAL A 141 71.36 45.94 8.10
N LYS A 142 72.52 46.08 8.75
CA LYS A 142 72.75 45.53 10.10
C LYS A 142 71.90 46.24 11.15
N ASP A 143 71.80 47.57 11.08
CA ASP A 143 71.07 48.36 12.07
C ASP A 143 69.54 48.19 11.94
N THR A 144 69.01 47.91 10.74
CA THR A 144 67.56 47.78 10.46
C THR A 144 66.99 46.35 10.55
N SER A 145 67.83 45.31 10.59
CA SER A 145 67.42 43.90 10.54
C SER A 145 66.65 43.43 11.79
N ALA A 146 67.01 43.91 12.98
CA ALA A 146 66.44 43.44 14.24
C ALA A 146 64.99 43.91 14.48
N GLU A 147 64.67 45.15 14.12
CA GLU A 147 63.33 45.73 14.33
C GLU A 147 62.33 45.21 13.29
N SER A 148 62.77 45.05 12.04
CA SER A 148 61.96 44.54 10.94
C SER A 148 61.61 43.06 11.13
N SER A 149 62.52 42.26 11.71
CA SER A 149 62.26 40.84 12.03
C SER A 149 61.20 40.68 13.13
N ARG A 150 61.12 41.60 14.10
CA ARG A 150 60.09 41.55 15.17
C ARG A 150 58.69 41.82 14.64
N GLN A 151 58.53 42.82 13.78
CA GLN A 151 57.23 43.14 13.19
C GLN A 151 56.67 42.00 12.33
N LEU A 152 57.56 41.24 11.69
CA LEU A 152 57.21 40.08 10.87
C LEU A 152 56.76 38.87 11.71
N ILE A 153 57.36 38.66 12.88
CA ILE A 153 56.95 37.61 13.83
C ILE A 153 55.56 37.89 14.41
N ASP A 154 55.23 39.15 14.69
CA ASP A 154 53.89 39.51 15.16
C ASP A 154 52.81 39.28 14.08
N LEU A 155 53.09 39.64 12.83
CA LEU A 155 52.18 39.35 11.70
C LEU A 155 51.96 37.84 11.48
N LEU A 156 52.99 37.02 11.71
CA LEU A 156 52.89 35.55 11.62
C LEU A 156 52.04 34.95 12.76
N LYS A 157 52.12 35.50 13.98
CA LYS A 157 51.30 35.05 15.12
C LYS A 157 49.81 35.36 14.92
N ASP A 158 49.49 36.53 14.38
CA ASP A 158 48.09 36.90 14.09
C ASP A 158 47.46 36.00 13.02
N LEU A 159 48.26 35.49 12.06
CA LEU A 159 47.85 34.50 11.05
C LEU A 159 47.53 33.12 11.66
N GLU A 160 48.33 32.66 12.62
CA GLU A 160 48.08 31.39 13.33
C GLU A 160 46.77 31.44 14.14
N VAL A 161 46.47 32.56 14.80
CA VAL A 161 45.23 32.73 15.58
C VAL A 161 44.01 32.85 14.67
N SER A 162 44.12 33.50 13.50
CA SER A 162 43.02 33.63 12.54
C SER A 162 42.69 32.31 11.85
N SER A 163 43.70 31.54 11.44
CA SER A 163 43.54 30.24 10.79
C SER A 163 42.93 29.18 11.73
N THR A 164 43.34 29.15 13.00
CA THR A 164 42.77 28.24 14.01
C THR A 164 41.30 28.55 14.32
N LYS A 165 40.91 29.83 14.40
CA LYS A 165 39.50 30.23 14.56
C LYS A 165 38.64 29.86 13.34
N ALA A 166 39.16 30.06 12.13
CA ALA A 166 38.47 29.68 10.91
C ALA A 166 38.26 28.15 10.81
N LEU A 167 39.27 27.36 11.19
CA LEU A 167 39.16 25.90 11.24
C LEU A 167 38.11 25.43 12.26
N ALA A 168 38.05 26.04 13.45
CA ALA A 168 37.03 25.72 14.45
C ALA A 168 35.60 26.02 13.94
N SER A 169 35.40 27.17 13.28
CA SER A 169 34.09 27.54 12.70
C SER A 169 33.67 26.62 11.55
N ILE A 170 34.63 26.15 10.73
CA ILE A 170 34.35 25.17 9.67
C ILE A 170 33.98 23.81 10.28
N GLN A 171 34.65 23.36 11.34
CA GLN A 171 34.31 22.10 12.03
C GLN A 171 32.92 22.13 12.66
N GLU A 172 32.53 23.26 13.26
CA GLU A 172 31.18 23.46 13.81
C GLU A 172 30.11 23.49 12.70
N SER A 173 30.40 24.17 11.59
CA SER A 173 29.51 24.20 10.40
C SER A 173 29.40 22.80 9.75
N GLN A 174 30.47 22.02 9.76
CA GLN A 174 30.46 20.65 9.24
C GLN A 174 29.64 19.72 10.14
N ALA A 175 29.76 19.84 11.47
CA ALA A 175 28.97 19.05 12.43
C ALA A 175 27.47 19.35 12.32
N THR A 176 27.09 20.63 12.18
CA THR A 176 25.70 21.05 11.98
C THR A 176 25.14 20.60 10.63
N LEU A 177 25.93 20.64 9.56
CA LEU A 177 25.52 20.08 8.26
C LEU A 177 25.34 18.57 8.31
N HIS A 178 26.23 17.82 8.98
CA HIS A 178 26.07 16.38 9.16
C HIS A 178 24.79 16.05 9.94
N ALA A 179 24.54 16.74 11.05
CA ALA A 179 23.31 16.58 11.82
C ALA A 179 22.06 16.90 10.99
N GLY A 180 22.10 17.95 10.16
CA GLY A 180 20.99 18.30 9.25
C GLY A 180 20.77 17.25 8.15
N VAL A 181 21.84 16.67 7.59
CA VAL A 181 21.75 15.58 6.61
C VAL A 181 21.21 14.30 7.24
N ASP A 182 21.64 13.96 8.45
CA ASP A 182 21.13 12.79 9.18
C ASP A 182 19.64 12.96 9.52
N GLN A 183 19.21 14.16 9.92
CA GLN A 183 17.79 14.49 10.11
C GLN A 183 16.97 14.38 8.82
N LEU A 184 17.48 14.90 7.70
CA LEU A 184 16.81 14.79 6.40
C LEU A 184 16.70 13.33 5.94
N ARG A 185 17.75 12.53 6.17
CA ARG A 185 17.74 11.11 5.86
C ARG A 185 16.72 10.36 6.71
N GLN A 186 16.71 10.61 8.02
CA GLN A 186 15.72 10.01 8.92
C GLN A 186 14.30 10.40 8.52
N HIS A 187 14.05 11.67 8.23
CA HIS A 187 12.74 12.13 7.75
C HIS A 187 12.31 11.45 6.45
N ASN A 188 13.25 11.25 5.52
CA ASN A 188 12.97 10.56 4.26
C ASN A 188 12.72 9.05 4.47
N ASP A 189 13.46 8.41 5.38
CA ASP A 189 13.27 7.01 5.76
C ASP A 189 11.91 6.82 6.46
N ASP A 190 11.50 7.77 7.31
CA ASP A 190 10.17 7.79 7.96
C ASP A 190 9.05 7.95 6.93
N LEU A 191 9.21 8.82 5.93
CA LEU A 191 8.24 8.98 4.84
C LEU A 191 8.11 7.72 3.98
N GLU A 192 9.23 7.09 3.59
CA GLU A 192 9.19 5.82 2.84
C GLU A 192 8.51 4.73 3.66
N ARG A 193 8.77 4.68 4.98
CA ARG A 193 8.13 3.76 5.92
C ARG A 193 6.62 3.93 5.98
N GLU A 194 6.13 5.15 6.17
CA GLU A 194 4.67 5.40 6.21
C GLU A 194 4.00 5.02 4.89
N VAL A 195 4.63 5.32 3.74
CA VAL A 195 4.10 4.93 2.42
C VAL A 195 4.00 3.41 2.26
N VAL A 196 4.97 2.65 2.78
CA VAL A 196 4.93 1.18 2.75
C VAL A 196 3.83 0.64 3.69
N LEU A 197 3.69 1.21 4.89
CA LEU A 197 2.67 0.78 5.86
C LEU A 197 1.25 1.04 5.38
N ASP A 198 1.00 2.21 4.78
CA ASP A 198 -0.31 2.56 4.20
C ASP A 198 -0.62 1.75 2.95
N TRP A 199 0.40 1.41 2.15
CA TRP A 199 0.24 0.50 1.03
C TRP A 199 -0.16 -0.92 1.46
N LEU A 200 0.36 -1.43 2.59
CA LEU A 200 0.03 -2.77 3.08
C LEU A 200 -1.43 -2.90 3.53
N SER A 201 -1.96 -1.90 4.24
CA SER A 201 -3.35 -1.92 4.68
C SER A 201 -3.82 -0.51 5.02
N PRO A 202 -5.04 -0.10 4.60
CA PRO A 202 -5.64 1.16 5.02
C PRO A 202 -6.18 1.13 6.46
N SER A 203 -6.09 -0.01 7.16
CA SER A 203 -6.62 -0.16 8.51
C SER A 203 -5.99 0.81 9.53
N ASN A 204 -6.81 1.25 10.48
CA ASN A 204 -6.43 2.06 11.64
C ASN A 204 -7.07 1.50 12.92
N TYR A 205 -6.64 0.30 13.30
CA TYR A 205 -7.04 -0.32 14.57
C TYR A 205 -6.61 0.47 15.83
N PRO A 206 -5.47 1.20 15.87
CA PRO A 206 -5.11 2.02 17.02
C PRO A 206 -6.18 3.06 17.39
N SER A 207 -6.76 3.77 16.42
CA SER A 207 -7.87 4.70 16.70
C SER A 207 -9.13 3.97 17.17
N GLN A 208 -9.44 2.81 16.59
CA GLN A 208 -10.58 2.01 17.07
C GLN A 208 -10.37 1.51 18.51
N HIS A 209 -9.14 1.15 18.87
CA HIS A 209 -8.77 0.68 20.20
C HIS A 209 -8.93 1.78 21.26
N ALA A 210 -8.44 2.98 20.97
CA ALA A 210 -8.51 4.09 21.89
C ALA A 210 -9.96 4.57 22.14
N ASP A 211 -10.85 4.53 21.13
CA ASP A 211 -12.30 4.69 21.33
C ASP A 211 -12.87 3.66 22.32
N LEU A 212 -12.58 2.38 22.11
CA LEU A 212 -13.08 1.31 22.98
C LEU A 212 -12.64 1.49 24.44
N LEU A 213 -11.44 2.01 24.67
CA LEU A 213 -10.96 2.33 26.02
C LEU A 213 -11.67 3.54 26.63
N ARG A 214 -11.97 4.59 25.85
CA ARG A 214 -12.72 5.76 26.36
C ARG A 214 -14.14 5.40 26.79
N ARG A 215 -14.78 4.47 26.08
CA ARG A 215 -16.14 3.99 26.38
C ARG A 215 -16.21 3.12 27.64
N ARG A 216 -15.09 2.54 28.07
CA ARG A 216 -15.02 1.67 29.24
C ARG A 216 -15.35 2.48 30.50
N GLN A 217 -16.24 1.95 31.34
CA GLN A 217 -16.40 2.49 32.69
C GLN A 217 -15.19 2.13 33.57
N PRO A 218 -14.52 3.11 34.19
CA PRO A 218 -13.38 2.85 35.06
C PRO A 218 -13.71 1.83 36.16
N GLY A 219 -12.78 0.91 36.43
CA GLY A 219 -12.98 -0.14 37.43
C GLY A 219 -13.79 -1.35 36.97
N THR A 220 -14.17 -1.44 35.69
CA THR A 220 -14.78 -2.65 35.11
C THR A 220 -13.75 -3.54 34.41
N GLY A 221 -14.03 -4.84 34.32
CA GLY A 221 -13.29 -5.84 33.55
C GLY A 221 -12.00 -6.35 34.20
N GLN A 222 -11.68 -5.95 35.44
CA GLN A 222 -10.46 -6.38 36.12
C GLN A 222 -10.40 -7.91 36.35
N TRP A 223 -11.56 -8.55 36.50
CA TRP A 223 -11.66 -9.99 36.76
C TRP A 223 -11.02 -10.85 35.66
N ILE A 224 -10.99 -10.38 34.40
CA ILE A 224 -10.36 -11.13 33.30
C ILE A 224 -8.84 -11.19 33.50
N LEU A 225 -8.24 -10.07 33.91
CA LEU A 225 -6.80 -9.96 34.15
C LEU A 225 -6.36 -10.73 35.41
N ASP A 226 -7.27 -10.84 36.39
CA ASP A 226 -7.02 -11.58 37.64
C ASP A 226 -7.28 -13.09 37.49
N SER A 227 -7.95 -13.50 36.41
CA SER A 227 -8.27 -14.91 36.13
C SER A 227 -7.02 -15.78 36.05
N LYS A 228 -7.17 -17.08 36.32
CA LYS A 228 -6.05 -18.01 36.24
C LYS A 228 -5.66 -18.23 34.78
N GLU A 229 -6.67 -18.39 33.94
CA GLU A 229 -6.61 -18.64 32.51
C GLU A 229 -5.83 -17.51 31.79
N TYR A 230 -6.13 -16.24 32.10
CA TYR A 230 -5.38 -15.11 31.56
C TYR A 230 -3.92 -15.11 32.01
N ARG A 231 -3.66 -15.37 33.30
CA ARG A 231 -2.28 -15.37 33.83
C ARG A 231 -1.46 -16.51 33.24
N ASP A 232 -2.04 -17.69 33.09
CA ASP A 232 -1.40 -18.86 32.47
C ASP A 232 -1.06 -18.54 31.00
N TRP A 233 -2.03 -17.98 30.26
CA TRP A 233 -1.81 -17.47 28.90
C TRP A 233 -0.73 -16.39 28.82
N LEU A 234 -0.78 -15.40 29.71
CA LEU A 234 0.18 -14.29 29.75
C LEU A 234 1.60 -14.76 30.04
N HIS A 235 1.79 -15.81 30.84
CA HIS A 235 3.13 -16.28 31.24
C HIS A 235 3.68 -17.42 30.37
N THR A 236 2.83 -18.16 29.67
CA THR A 236 3.25 -19.33 28.88
C THR A 236 3.34 -19.00 27.38
N PRO A 237 4.54 -19.04 26.76
CA PRO A 237 4.68 -18.79 25.33
C PRO A 237 3.93 -19.81 24.47
N GLY A 238 3.30 -19.36 23.38
CA GLY A 238 2.66 -20.27 22.43
C GLY A 238 1.28 -20.78 22.86
N GLN A 239 0.65 -20.16 23.86
CA GLN A 239 -0.69 -20.54 24.31
C GLN A 239 -1.80 -19.77 23.60
N THR A 240 -2.96 -20.42 23.53
CA THR A 240 -4.19 -19.82 23.00
C THR A 240 -5.21 -19.74 24.13
N LEU A 241 -5.78 -18.56 24.33
CA LEU A 241 -6.89 -18.31 25.23
C LEU A 241 -8.12 -17.93 24.39
N PHE A 242 -9.11 -18.82 24.38
CA PHE A 242 -10.37 -18.61 23.68
C PHE A 242 -11.44 -18.15 24.67
N CYS A 243 -12.08 -17.03 24.37
CA CYS A 243 -12.99 -16.35 25.27
C CYS A 243 -14.40 -16.27 24.66
N PRO A 244 -15.17 -17.36 24.68
CA PRO A 244 -16.54 -17.34 24.20
C PRO A 244 -17.43 -16.58 25.18
N GLY A 245 -18.43 -15.85 24.69
CA GLY A 245 -19.35 -15.11 25.56
C GLY A 245 -20.69 -14.83 24.91
N ILE A 246 -21.70 -14.66 25.74
CA ILE A 246 -23.05 -14.34 25.27
C ILE A 246 -23.10 -12.98 24.54
N PRO A 247 -24.09 -12.77 23.66
CA PRO A 247 -24.31 -11.46 23.05
C PRO A 247 -24.41 -10.35 24.09
N GLY A 248 -23.75 -9.22 23.86
CA GLY A 248 -23.84 -8.06 24.76
C GLY A 248 -23.10 -8.19 26.10
N ALA A 249 -22.31 -9.24 26.31
CA ALA A 249 -21.53 -9.43 27.54
C ALA A 249 -20.35 -8.45 27.74
N GLY A 250 -19.98 -7.68 26.71
CA GLY A 250 -18.82 -6.78 26.75
C GLY A 250 -17.51 -7.37 26.21
N LYS A 251 -17.58 -8.39 25.33
CA LYS A 251 -16.39 -9.05 24.74
C LYS A 251 -15.37 -8.06 24.17
N THR A 252 -15.82 -7.15 23.30
CA THR A 252 -14.97 -6.12 22.67
C THR A 252 -14.29 -5.20 23.67
N ILE A 253 -15.01 -4.79 24.73
CA ILE A 253 -14.44 -3.96 25.81
C ILE A 253 -13.43 -4.76 26.63
N LEU A 254 -13.67 -6.04 26.89
CA LEU A 254 -12.67 -6.87 27.58
C LEU A 254 -11.43 -7.10 26.71
N THR A 255 -11.59 -7.29 25.40
CA THR A 255 -10.44 -7.39 24.49
C THR A 255 -9.62 -6.11 24.50
N SER A 256 -10.23 -4.92 24.50
CA SER A 256 -9.47 -3.66 24.63
C SER A 256 -8.76 -3.55 25.98
N ILE A 257 -9.36 -4.01 27.08
CA ILE A 257 -8.68 -4.06 28.39
C ILE A 257 -7.44 -4.98 28.35
N VAL A 258 -7.52 -6.12 27.66
CA VAL A 258 -6.38 -7.01 27.50
C VAL A 258 -5.29 -6.37 26.64
N VAL A 259 -5.64 -5.71 25.53
CA VAL A 259 -4.66 -4.96 24.71
C VAL A 259 -3.96 -3.88 25.54
N ASP A 260 -4.71 -3.09 26.32
CA ASP A 260 -4.19 -2.02 27.18
C ASP A 260 -3.26 -2.55 28.29
N ASP A 261 -3.61 -3.69 28.91
CA ASP A 261 -2.73 -4.35 29.89
C ASP A 261 -1.41 -4.84 29.24
N LEU A 262 -1.47 -5.38 28.02
CA LEU A 262 -0.27 -5.81 27.29
C LEU A 262 0.59 -4.62 26.89
N ASP A 263 0.00 -3.54 26.38
CA ASP A 263 0.73 -2.33 25.99
C ASP A 263 1.39 -1.67 27.21
N THR A 264 0.67 -1.59 28.33
CA THR A 264 1.21 -1.09 29.61
C THR A 264 2.40 -1.93 30.09
N ARG A 265 2.38 -3.26 29.90
CA ARG A 265 3.44 -4.16 30.36
C ARG A 265 4.62 -4.27 29.40
N PHE A 266 4.36 -4.25 28.10
CA PHE A 266 5.33 -4.66 27.07
C PHE A 266 5.48 -3.66 25.92
N GLY A 267 4.61 -2.66 25.76
CA GLY A 267 4.58 -1.75 24.61
C GLY A 267 5.86 -0.94 24.40
N SER A 268 6.67 -0.74 25.45
CA SER A 268 7.98 -0.08 25.36
C SER A 268 9.14 -1.03 25.06
N ASP A 269 8.92 -2.34 25.06
CA ASP A 269 9.95 -3.36 24.83
C ASP A 269 9.82 -3.97 23.43
N GLU A 270 10.72 -3.56 22.53
CA GLU A 270 10.79 -3.98 21.12
C GLU A 270 10.91 -5.50 20.92
N ARG A 271 11.22 -6.27 21.98
CA ARG A 271 11.25 -7.73 21.93
C ARG A 271 9.86 -8.36 21.91
N PHE A 272 8.83 -7.63 22.29
CA PHE A 272 7.44 -8.09 22.29
C PHE A 272 6.68 -7.40 21.16
N GLY A 273 5.89 -8.18 20.41
CA GLY A 273 4.99 -7.63 19.41
C GLY A 273 3.55 -7.83 19.86
N ILE A 274 2.71 -6.81 19.69
CA ILE A 274 1.29 -6.85 20.06
C ILE A 274 0.48 -6.46 18.83
N ALA A 275 -0.29 -7.37 18.25
CA ALA A 275 -1.19 -7.02 17.15
C ALA A 275 -2.62 -7.44 17.48
N TYR A 276 -3.58 -6.64 17.05
CA TYR A 276 -4.98 -6.90 17.35
C TYR A 276 -5.91 -6.54 16.20
N VAL A 277 -7.03 -7.24 16.12
CA VAL A 277 -8.06 -7.03 15.10
C VAL A 277 -9.42 -7.03 15.77
N TYR A 278 -10.24 -6.03 15.44
CA TYR A 278 -11.66 -5.97 15.81
C TYR A 278 -12.51 -6.29 14.58
N CYS A 279 -12.97 -7.52 14.46
CA CYS A 279 -13.82 -7.95 13.35
C CYS A 279 -15.13 -7.16 13.34
N ASN A 280 -15.61 -6.78 12.16
CA ASN A 280 -16.87 -6.05 12.01
C ASN A 280 -17.68 -6.55 10.81
N PHE A 281 -18.86 -7.12 11.07
CA PHE A 281 -19.71 -7.71 10.04
C PHE A 281 -20.16 -6.74 8.94
N ARG A 282 -20.12 -5.42 9.17
CA ARG A 282 -20.52 -4.40 8.19
C ARG A 282 -19.47 -4.11 7.13
N ARG A 283 -18.20 -4.52 7.34
CA ARG A 283 -17.12 -4.27 6.39
C ARG A 283 -16.92 -5.51 5.51
N LYS A 284 -17.66 -5.57 4.40
CA LYS A 284 -17.59 -6.67 3.43
C LYS A 284 -16.21 -6.82 2.75
N GLU A 285 -15.35 -5.82 2.89
CA GLU A 285 -13.96 -5.79 2.39
C GLU A 285 -12.97 -6.51 3.33
N GLU A 286 -13.38 -6.84 4.57
CA GLU A 286 -12.52 -7.53 5.57
C GLU A 286 -12.45 -9.04 5.30
N ASP A 287 -11.80 -9.43 4.21
CA ASP A 287 -11.47 -10.84 3.95
C ASP A 287 -10.24 -11.32 4.76
N ALA A 288 -9.89 -12.60 4.63
CA ALA A 288 -8.77 -13.18 5.38
C ALA A 288 -7.43 -12.50 5.07
N ASP A 289 -7.29 -11.97 3.85
CA ASP A 289 -6.07 -11.33 3.37
C ASP A 289 -5.95 -9.94 4.01
N TYR A 290 -7.06 -9.18 4.06
CA TYR A 290 -7.14 -7.89 4.76
C TYR A 290 -6.84 -7.98 6.26
N LEU A 291 -7.44 -8.94 6.98
CA LEU A 291 -7.19 -9.13 8.41
C LEU A 291 -5.71 -9.47 8.67
N SER A 292 -5.12 -10.32 7.82
CA SER A 292 -3.71 -10.72 7.90
C SER A 292 -2.75 -9.56 7.58
N LEU A 293 -3.07 -8.75 6.57
CA LEU A 293 -2.32 -7.54 6.23
C LEU A 293 -2.36 -6.51 7.35
N SER A 294 -3.50 -6.38 8.02
CA SER A 294 -3.66 -5.44 9.13
C SER A 294 -2.85 -5.85 10.35
N LEU A 295 -2.74 -7.16 10.63
CA LEU A 295 -1.79 -7.67 11.64
C LEU A 295 -0.35 -7.36 11.21
N LEU A 296 0.00 -7.62 9.96
CA LEU A 296 1.35 -7.38 9.43
C LEU A 296 1.75 -5.90 9.52
N LYS A 297 0.85 -4.98 9.15
CA LYS A 297 1.04 -3.53 9.28
C LYS A 297 1.36 -3.14 10.73
N GLN A 298 0.56 -3.59 11.70
CA GLN A 298 0.78 -3.27 13.12
C GLN A 298 2.13 -3.76 13.64
N LEU A 299 2.53 -4.98 13.27
CA LEU A 299 3.82 -5.52 13.68
C LEU A 299 4.98 -4.76 13.05
N TYR A 300 4.88 -4.41 11.76
CA TYR A 300 5.88 -3.55 11.13
C TYR A 300 5.94 -2.14 11.74
N GLN A 301 4.79 -1.59 12.12
CA GLN A 301 4.69 -0.27 12.74
C GLN A 301 5.33 -0.21 14.13
N GLN A 302 5.45 -1.33 14.83
CA GLN A 302 6.15 -1.41 16.12
C GLN A 302 7.68 -1.49 15.97
N GLN A 303 8.18 -1.74 14.76
CA GLN A 303 9.61 -1.73 14.49
C GLN A 303 10.11 -0.31 14.18
N ARG A 304 11.29 0.04 14.73
CA ARG A 304 11.98 1.29 14.39
C ARG A 304 12.37 1.37 12.93
N HIS A 305 12.74 0.22 12.35
CA HIS A 305 13.11 0.11 10.94
C HIS A 305 12.35 -1.06 10.33
N LEU A 306 11.75 -0.83 9.17
CA LEU A 306 11.11 -1.91 8.43
C LEU A 306 12.17 -2.91 7.96
N PRO A 307 11.92 -4.23 8.07
CA PRO A 307 12.84 -5.22 7.54
C PRO A 307 12.89 -5.16 6.01
N ASP A 308 14.03 -5.51 5.42
CA ASP A 308 14.24 -5.48 3.96
C ASP A 308 13.18 -6.25 3.18
N GLY A 309 12.62 -7.31 3.78
CA GLY A 309 11.51 -8.08 3.22
C GLY A 309 10.27 -7.22 2.91
N ALA A 310 9.94 -6.24 3.74
CA ALA A 310 8.81 -5.33 3.53
C ALA A 310 9.06 -4.40 2.33
N TYR A 311 10.23 -3.78 2.26
CA TYR A 311 10.62 -2.93 1.12
C TYR A 311 10.71 -3.73 -0.19
N ASN A 312 11.23 -4.95 -0.14
CA ASN A 312 11.30 -5.83 -1.31
C ASN A 312 9.91 -6.23 -1.81
N LEU A 313 8.99 -6.53 -0.89
CA LEU A 313 7.60 -6.84 -1.24
C LEU A 313 6.94 -5.64 -1.93
N TYR A 314 7.07 -4.45 -1.34
CA TYR A 314 6.55 -3.19 -1.88
C TYR A 314 7.13 -2.86 -3.26
N ARG A 315 8.47 -2.86 -3.41
CA ARG A 315 9.14 -2.54 -4.69
C ARG A 315 8.82 -3.54 -5.79
N ARG A 316 8.54 -4.79 -5.45
CA ARG A 316 8.19 -5.85 -6.41
C ARG A 316 6.76 -5.75 -6.93
N LEU A 317 5.81 -5.34 -6.08
CA LEU A 317 4.37 -5.38 -6.36
C LEU A 317 3.79 -4.02 -6.75
N LYS A 318 4.24 -2.92 -6.13
CA LYS A 318 3.68 -1.58 -6.38
C LYS A 318 3.75 -1.14 -7.85
N PRO A 319 4.87 -1.30 -8.58
CA PRO A 319 4.94 -0.90 -10.00
C PRO A 319 3.98 -1.68 -10.91
N LYS A 320 3.46 -2.81 -10.44
CA LYS A 320 2.52 -3.68 -11.18
C LYS A 320 1.07 -3.42 -10.82
N GLY A 321 0.78 -2.50 -9.90
CA GLY A 321 -0.56 -2.28 -9.35
C GLY A 321 -1.14 -3.51 -8.64
N ALA A 322 -0.30 -4.44 -8.18
CA ALA A 322 -0.73 -5.70 -7.59
C ALA A 322 -0.73 -5.64 -6.06
N GLN A 323 -1.72 -6.28 -5.44
CA GLN A 323 -1.78 -6.47 -3.98
C GLN A 323 -0.99 -7.74 -3.56
N PRO A 324 -0.45 -7.79 -2.32
CA PRO A 324 0.19 -8.98 -1.79
C PRO A 324 -0.74 -10.18 -1.80
N THR A 325 -0.27 -11.32 -2.31
CA THR A 325 -1.04 -12.57 -2.19
C THR A 325 -1.01 -13.07 -0.75
N PHE A 326 -1.97 -13.90 -0.36
CA PHE A 326 -1.95 -14.52 0.97
C PHE A 326 -0.67 -15.30 1.29
N VAL A 327 -0.01 -15.88 0.29
CA VAL A 327 1.29 -16.54 0.48
C VAL A 327 2.36 -15.51 0.82
N ASP A 328 2.39 -14.38 0.12
CA ASP A 328 3.30 -13.27 0.44
C ASP A 328 3.04 -12.74 1.87
N ILE A 329 1.77 -12.61 2.26
CA ILE A 329 1.37 -12.14 3.59
C ILE A 329 1.80 -13.13 4.67
N ALA A 330 1.48 -14.41 4.49
CA ALA A 330 1.85 -15.46 5.45
C ALA A 330 3.37 -15.57 5.61
N ASN A 331 4.14 -15.50 4.52
CA ASN A 331 5.60 -15.51 4.58
C ASN A 331 6.18 -14.28 5.28
N SER A 332 5.57 -13.12 5.06
CA SER A 332 5.97 -11.87 5.73
C SER A 332 5.67 -11.93 7.22
N LEU A 333 4.47 -12.39 7.61
CA LEU A 333 4.11 -12.61 9.02
C LEU A 333 5.05 -13.61 9.70
N LYS A 334 5.37 -14.73 9.05
CA LYS A 334 6.36 -15.71 9.55
C LYS A 334 7.77 -15.15 9.69
N SER A 335 8.14 -14.21 8.82
CA SER A 335 9.45 -13.55 8.91
C SER A 335 9.48 -12.56 10.08
N VAL A 336 8.38 -11.84 10.29
CA VAL A 336 8.23 -10.86 11.37
C VAL A 336 8.13 -11.52 12.74
N THR A 337 7.47 -12.68 12.85
CA THR A 337 7.41 -13.41 14.13
C THR A 337 8.79 -13.77 14.68
N ARG A 338 9.80 -13.93 13.81
CA ARG A 338 11.19 -14.19 14.21
C ARG A 338 11.92 -12.97 14.78
N LEU A 339 11.41 -11.76 14.53
CA LEU A 339 11.98 -10.52 15.07
C LEU A 339 11.62 -10.35 16.55
N TYR A 340 10.51 -10.96 16.98
CA TYR A 340 10.02 -10.87 18.34
C TYR A 340 10.43 -12.09 19.17
N SER A 341 10.82 -11.84 20.43
CA SER A 341 11.01 -12.90 21.41
C SER A 341 9.69 -13.57 21.78
N ARG A 342 8.59 -12.81 21.72
CA ARG A 342 7.22 -13.28 21.93
C ARG A 342 6.23 -12.35 21.25
N LEU A 343 5.20 -12.93 20.67
CA LEU A 343 4.15 -12.20 19.96
C LEU A 343 2.80 -12.43 20.64
N PHE A 344 2.00 -11.39 20.79
CA PHE A 344 0.61 -11.45 21.22
C PHE A 344 -0.28 -11.03 20.06
N ILE A 345 -1.20 -11.91 19.65
CA ILE A 345 -2.21 -11.61 18.63
C ILE A 345 -3.59 -11.71 19.30
N LEU A 346 -4.38 -10.65 19.19
CA LEU A 346 -5.73 -10.60 19.74
C LEU A 346 -6.76 -10.45 18.62
N VAL A 347 -7.79 -11.28 18.62
CA VAL A 347 -8.85 -11.24 17.62
C VAL A 347 -10.20 -11.11 18.32
N ASP A 348 -10.83 -9.96 18.20
CA ASP A 348 -12.14 -9.72 18.78
C ASP A 348 -13.27 -10.11 17.82
N ALA A 349 -14.37 -10.61 18.39
CA ALA A 349 -15.64 -10.86 17.70
C ALA A 349 -15.47 -11.72 16.44
N LEU A 350 -14.74 -12.84 16.55
CA LEU A 350 -14.45 -13.72 15.42
C LEU A 350 -15.72 -14.25 14.72
N ASP A 351 -16.86 -14.29 15.42
CA ASP A 351 -18.16 -14.62 14.84
C ASP A 351 -18.69 -13.59 13.83
N GLU A 352 -18.19 -12.35 13.84
CA GLU A 352 -18.57 -11.29 12.90
C GLU A 352 -17.83 -11.35 11.57
N ALA A 353 -16.77 -12.15 11.45
CA ALA A 353 -16.06 -12.38 10.19
C ALA A 353 -16.81 -13.38 9.29
N ASP A 354 -16.73 -13.18 7.97
CA ASP A 354 -17.33 -14.09 6.98
C ASP A 354 -16.93 -15.55 7.24
N SER A 355 -17.90 -16.45 7.16
CA SER A 355 -17.71 -17.85 7.56
C SER A 355 -16.62 -18.58 6.76
N HIS A 356 -16.47 -18.29 5.46
CA HIS A 356 -15.47 -18.93 4.62
C HIS A 356 -14.08 -18.33 4.84
N GLN A 357 -13.99 -17.01 4.95
CA GLN A 357 -12.72 -16.31 5.19
C GLN A 357 -12.18 -16.51 6.61
N ARG A 358 -13.07 -16.59 7.61
CA ARG A 358 -12.74 -16.81 9.02
C ARG A 358 -11.90 -18.07 9.22
N ALA A 359 -12.34 -19.21 8.68
CA ALA A 359 -11.63 -20.48 8.85
C ALA A 359 -10.21 -20.43 8.25
N ARG A 360 -10.03 -19.73 7.13
CA ARG A 360 -8.73 -19.52 6.50
C ARG A 360 -7.82 -18.64 7.36
N PHE A 361 -8.36 -17.54 7.90
CA PHE A 361 -7.65 -16.65 8.80
C PHE A 361 -7.21 -17.36 10.09
N VAL A 362 -8.12 -18.06 10.78
CA VAL A 362 -7.81 -18.81 12.01
C VAL A 362 -6.73 -19.88 11.79
N ARG A 363 -6.81 -20.63 10.67
CA ARG A 363 -5.75 -21.60 10.31
C ARG A 363 -4.38 -20.94 10.12
N SER A 364 -4.35 -19.73 9.56
CA SER A 364 -3.10 -18.98 9.40
C SER A 364 -2.49 -18.56 10.75
N LEU A 365 -3.32 -18.17 11.72
CA LEU A 365 -2.88 -17.83 13.07
C LEU A 365 -2.27 -19.03 13.79
N PHE A 366 -2.93 -20.20 13.70
CA PHE A 366 -2.37 -21.42 14.27
C PHE A 366 -1.11 -21.89 13.55
N ALA A 367 -0.99 -21.69 12.24
CA ALA A 367 0.25 -21.95 11.52
C ALA A 367 1.40 -21.03 11.99
N LEU A 368 1.11 -19.75 12.27
CA LEU A 368 2.08 -18.82 12.85
C LEU A 368 2.50 -19.23 14.27
N GLN A 369 1.55 -19.71 15.08
CA GLN A 369 1.82 -20.23 16.43
C GLN A 369 2.65 -21.51 16.42
N ALA A 370 2.46 -22.40 15.44
CA ALA A 370 3.24 -23.64 15.34
C ALA A 370 4.74 -23.38 15.06
N GLU A 371 5.07 -22.27 14.40
CA GLU A 371 6.44 -21.92 14.00
C GLU A 371 7.11 -20.87 14.91
N GLY A 372 6.37 -20.26 15.84
CA GLY A 372 6.86 -19.13 16.65
C GLY A 372 6.27 -19.09 18.07
N LYS A 373 6.78 -18.17 18.89
CA LYS A 373 6.27 -17.95 20.25
C LYS A 373 5.08 -16.99 20.24
N VAL A 374 3.98 -17.41 19.61
CA VAL A 374 2.78 -16.59 19.41
C VAL A 374 1.70 -16.98 20.40
N ASN A 375 1.27 -16.03 21.22
CA ASN A 375 0.14 -16.13 22.11
C ASN A 375 -1.10 -15.56 21.41
N ILE A 376 -2.16 -16.36 21.32
CA ILE A 376 -3.41 -15.98 20.64
C ILE A 376 -4.49 -15.75 21.70
N PHE A 377 -5.16 -14.61 21.66
CA PHE A 377 -6.38 -14.34 22.40
C PHE A 377 -7.51 -14.14 21.40
N ALA A 378 -8.62 -14.85 21.53
CA ALA A 378 -9.73 -14.73 20.59
C ALA A 378 -11.08 -14.67 21.33
N THR A 379 -11.96 -13.75 20.95
CA THR A 379 -13.34 -13.70 21.45
C THR A 379 -14.35 -14.09 20.38
N SER A 380 -15.46 -14.70 20.79
CA SER A 380 -16.54 -15.12 19.89
C SER A 380 -17.85 -15.34 20.67
N ARG A 381 -18.98 -15.45 19.97
CA ARG A 381 -20.16 -16.17 20.51
C ARG A 381 -19.94 -17.67 20.59
N PHE A 382 -20.87 -18.37 21.25
CA PHE A 382 -20.93 -19.83 21.35
C PHE A 382 -21.38 -20.50 20.03
N ILE A 383 -20.66 -20.23 18.94
CA ILE A 383 -20.92 -20.86 17.63
C ILE A 383 -20.22 -22.22 17.58
N PRO A 384 -20.93 -23.33 17.37
CA PRO A 384 -20.35 -24.68 17.42
C PRO A 384 -19.12 -24.86 16.52
N ASP A 385 -19.13 -24.29 15.32
CA ASP A 385 -18.03 -24.39 14.37
C ASP A 385 -16.77 -23.66 14.88
N ILE A 386 -16.94 -22.46 15.45
CA ILE A 386 -15.82 -21.69 16.02
C ILE A 386 -15.30 -22.40 17.27
N VAL A 387 -16.18 -22.81 18.18
CA VAL A 387 -15.78 -23.54 19.40
C VAL A 387 -15.00 -24.81 19.05
N LYS A 388 -15.38 -25.50 17.97
CA LYS A 388 -14.67 -26.68 17.47
C LYS A 388 -13.28 -26.35 16.93
N GLU A 389 -13.07 -25.20 16.28
CA GLU A 389 -11.75 -24.75 15.84
C GLU A 389 -10.78 -24.49 17.01
N PHE A 390 -11.31 -24.14 18.19
CA PHE A 390 -10.54 -23.86 19.40
C PHE A 390 -10.58 -24.99 20.45
N SER A 391 -10.99 -26.22 20.09
CA SER A 391 -11.23 -27.31 21.06
C SER A 391 -10.00 -27.78 21.87
N GLY A 392 -8.79 -27.33 21.51
CA GLY A 392 -7.54 -27.60 22.23
C GLY A 392 -6.97 -26.40 23.01
N ALA A 393 -7.65 -25.25 22.98
CA ALA A 393 -7.23 -24.03 23.67
C ALA A 393 -7.79 -23.96 25.10
N GLU A 394 -7.15 -23.17 25.96
CA GLU A 394 -7.74 -22.82 27.26
C GLU A 394 -8.93 -21.88 27.00
N SER A 395 -10.03 -22.07 27.74
CA SER A 395 -11.27 -21.34 27.49
C SER A 395 -11.75 -20.60 28.73
N LEU A 396 -12.06 -19.32 28.58
CA LEU A 396 -12.61 -18.47 29.64
C LEU A 396 -13.91 -17.81 29.18
N GLU A 397 -15.03 -18.16 29.79
CA GLU A 397 -16.31 -17.57 29.40
C GLU A 397 -16.39 -16.07 29.77
N ILE A 398 -16.72 -15.24 28.78
CA ILE A 398 -16.98 -13.81 28.98
C ILE A 398 -18.44 -13.58 29.40
N ARG A 399 -18.60 -13.07 30.62
CA ARG A 399 -19.87 -12.56 31.17
C ARG A 399 -19.61 -11.31 32.01
N ALA A 400 -20.58 -10.40 32.03
CA ALA A 400 -20.54 -9.27 32.95
C ALA A 400 -20.67 -9.76 34.40
N THR A 401 -19.75 -9.32 35.26
CA THR A 401 -19.84 -9.65 36.69
C THR A 401 -20.75 -8.67 37.41
N ASP A 402 -21.40 -9.11 38.49
CA ASP A 402 -22.19 -8.23 39.37
C ASP A 402 -21.40 -6.99 39.79
N LYS A 403 -20.08 -7.13 40.00
CA LYS A 403 -19.22 -6.02 40.39
C LYS A 403 -19.00 -5.01 39.26
N ASP A 404 -18.84 -5.48 38.02
CA ASP A 404 -18.73 -4.60 36.86
C ASP A 404 -20.02 -3.82 36.62
N ILE A 405 -21.17 -4.49 36.72
CA ILE A 405 -22.48 -3.84 36.59
C ILE A 405 -22.69 -2.81 37.70
N GLU A 406 -22.34 -3.14 38.94
CA GLU A 406 -22.41 -2.19 40.05
C GLU A 406 -21.55 -0.93 39.77
N ASN A 407 -20.28 -1.12 39.38
CA ASN A 407 -19.38 0.00 39.09
C ASN A 407 -19.90 0.85 37.91
N TYR A 408 -20.45 0.20 36.88
CA TYR A 408 -21.10 0.88 35.75
C TYR A 408 -22.28 1.76 36.21
N LEU A 409 -23.19 1.19 37.01
CA LEU A 409 -24.35 1.92 37.52
C LEU A 409 -23.94 3.06 38.45
N GLU A 410 -22.94 2.86 39.32
CA GLU A 410 -22.43 3.92 40.20
C GLU A 410 -21.81 5.10 39.44
N GLY A 411 -21.14 4.83 38.32
CA GLY A 411 -20.58 5.87 37.45
C GLY A 411 -21.65 6.63 36.65
N ARG A 412 -22.69 5.93 36.19
CA ARG A 412 -23.67 6.47 35.22
C ARG A 412 -24.95 7.03 35.83
N MET A 413 -25.41 6.50 36.96
CA MET A 413 -26.61 7.01 37.63
C MET A 413 -26.55 8.52 37.94
N PRO A 414 -25.41 9.11 38.36
CA PRO A 414 -25.31 10.55 38.62
C PRO A 414 -25.56 11.45 37.39
N GLU A 415 -25.43 10.91 36.18
CA GLU A 415 -25.65 11.65 34.93
C GLU A 415 -27.15 11.82 34.60
N LEU A 416 -28.03 11.08 35.28
CA LEU A 416 -29.47 11.13 35.04
C LEU A 416 -30.07 12.40 35.65
N GLU A 417 -30.91 13.11 34.88
CA GLU A 417 -31.51 14.38 35.30
C GLU A 417 -32.26 14.29 36.63
N SER A 418 -32.96 13.18 36.87
CA SER A 418 -33.76 12.95 38.09
C SER A 418 -32.94 12.36 39.26
N PHE A 419 -31.65 12.08 39.08
CA PHE A 419 -30.81 11.46 40.11
C PHE A 419 -30.74 12.25 41.44
N PRO A 420 -30.64 13.60 41.44
CA PRO A 420 -30.57 14.37 42.70
C PRO A 420 -31.79 14.16 43.62
N ASP A 421 -32.93 13.78 43.05
CA ASP A 421 -34.18 13.55 43.78
C ASP A 421 -34.31 12.10 44.31
N TRP A 422 -33.38 11.21 43.98
CA TRP A 422 -33.44 9.81 44.37
C TRP A 422 -32.82 9.56 45.74
N SER A 423 -33.63 9.05 46.68
CA SER A 423 -33.12 8.60 47.98
C SER A 423 -32.12 7.45 47.82
N LYS A 424 -31.14 7.34 48.72
CA LYS A 424 -30.18 6.22 48.74
C LYS A 424 -30.85 4.84 48.69
N LYS A 425 -31.98 4.68 49.36
CA LYS A 425 -32.79 3.45 49.33
C LYS A 425 -33.31 3.12 47.93
N LEU A 426 -33.75 4.12 47.18
CA LEU A 426 -34.20 3.94 45.78
C LEU A 426 -33.01 3.61 44.88
N GLN A 427 -31.87 4.26 45.08
CA GLN A 427 -30.65 3.96 44.32
C GLN A 427 -30.19 2.51 44.53
N ASP A 428 -30.17 2.04 45.78
CA ASP A 428 -29.84 0.65 46.12
C ASP A 428 -30.85 -0.34 45.51
N GLU A 429 -32.14 0.02 45.46
CA GLU A 429 -33.20 -0.78 44.84
C GLU A 429 -33.05 -0.86 43.31
N ILE A 430 -32.69 0.24 42.65
CA ILE A 430 -32.37 0.28 41.21
C ILE A 430 -31.18 -0.63 40.92
N LYS A 431 -30.05 -0.42 41.62
CA LYS A 431 -28.82 -1.22 41.44
C LYS A 431 -29.12 -2.71 41.57
N LYS A 432 -29.76 -3.10 42.67
CA LYS A 432 -30.13 -4.49 42.92
C LYS A 432 -31.02 -5.07 41.81
N THR A 433 -32.05 -4.34 41.39
CA THR A 433 -33.02 -4.84 40.40
C THR A 433 -32.38 -5.02 39.03
N ILE A 434 -31.56 -4.06 38.59
CA ILE A 434 -30.85 -4.16 37.30
C ILE A 434 -29.83 -5.29 37.34
N MET A 435 -29.04 -5.41 38.41
CA MET A 435 -28.08 -6.51 38.56
C MET A 435 -28.76 -7.89 38.51
N GLU A 436 -29.92 -8.05 39.15
CA GLU A 436 -30.71 -9.29 39.09
C GLU A 436 -31.30 -9.58 37.70
N ALA A 437 -31.55 -8.56 36.87
CA ALA A 437 -32.18 -8.70 35.56
C ALA A 437 -31.18 -8.97 34.42
N VAL A 438 -29.94 -8.51 34.56
CA VAL A 438 -28.92 -8.51 33.49
C VAL A 438 -28.32 -9.89 33.19
N ASP A 439 -28.19 -10.79 34.18
CA ASP A 439 -27.62 -12.16 34.07
C ASP A 439 -26.39 -12.28 33.15
N GLY A 440 -25.42 -11.37 33.30
CA GLY A 440 -24.17 -11.37 32.54
C GLY A 440 -24.21 -10.68 31.17
N MET A 441 -25.37 -10.20 30.71
CA MET A 441 -25.56 -9.47 29.46
C MET A 441 -25.45 -7.96 29.69
N PHE A 442 -24.22 -7.44 29.76
CA PHE A 442 -23.91 -6.03 30.09
C PHE A 442 -24.81 -5.00 29.39
N ILE A 443 -25.11 -5.19 28.11
CA ILE A 443 -25.96 -4.28 27.31
C ILE A 443 -27.35 -4.04 27.92
N LEU A 444 -27.93 -5.02 28.63
CA LEU A 444 -29.21 -4.83 29.31
C LEU A 444 -29.10 -3.78 30.42
N ALA A 445 -27.95 -3.66 31.09
CA ALA A 445 -27.76 -2.66 32.14
C ALA A 445 -27.86 -1.25 31.57
N GLU A 446 -27.31 -1.02 30.38
CA GLU A 446 -27.39 0.25 29.66
C GLU A 446 -28.84 0.55 29.24
N ILE A 447 -29.52 -0.38 28.57
CA ILE A 447 -30.90 -0.19 28.12
C ILE A 447 -31.86 0.06 29.30
N TYR A 448 -31.72 -0.70 30.39
CA TYR A 448 -32.54 -0.55 31.58
C TYR A 448 -32.25 0.74 32.33
N LEU A 449 -31.00 1.19 32.38
CA LEU A 449 -30.66 2.48 32.97
C LEU A 449 -31.26 3.62 32.15
N SER A 450 -31.15 3.59 30.82
CA SER A 450 -31.75 4.61 29.95
C SER A 450 -33.27 4.62 29.98
N ALA A 451 -33.92 3.48 30.29
CA ALA A 451 -35.36 3.45 30.51
C ALA A 451 -35.83 4.25 31.75
N LEU A 452 -34.90 4.66 32.62
CA LEU A 452 -35.16 5.47 33.81
C LEU A 452 -34.93 6.97 33.60
N GLU A 453 -34.31 7.39 32.49
CA GLU A 453 -33.93 8.78 32.20
C GLU A 453 -35.12 9.75 32.26
N ASP A 454 -36.27 9.35 31.70
CA ASP A 454 -37.49 10.17 31.61
C ASP A 454 -38.40 10.05 32.84
N LYS A 455 -37.98 9.36 33.90
CA LYS A 455 -38.83 9.04 35.07
C LYS A 455 -38.63 10.05 36.21
N ALA A 456 -39.43 11.12 36.18
CA ALA A 456 -39.39 12.21 37.14
C ALA A 456 -39.83 11.88 38.59
N THR A 457 -40.45 10.72 38.86
CA THR A 457 -40.92 10.38 40.21
C THR A 457 -40.45 9.00 40.67
N PRO A 458 -40.16 8.82 41.98
CA PRO A 458 -39.79 7.52 42.53
C PRO A 458 -40.81 6.40 42.24
N ARG A 459 -42.11 6.75 42.14
CA ARG A 459 -43.15 5.78 41.78
C ARG A 459 -43.06 5.35 40.31
N ALA A 460 -42.80 6.28 39.41
CA ALA A 460 -42.60 5.97 37.99
C ALA A 460 -41.36 5.07 37.80
N VAL A 461 -40.25 5.40 38.48
CA VAL A 461 -39.03 4.56 38.52
C VAL A 461 -39.38 3.15 38.99
N LYS A 462 -40.06 2.98 40.13
CA LYS A 462 -40.45 1.66 40.65
C LYS A 462 -41.37 0.87 39.71
N ASN A 463 -42.30 1.55 39.03
CA ASN A 463 -43.17 0.90 38.05
C ASN A 463 -42.35 0.37 36.87
N THR A 464 -41.37 1.14 36.37
CA THR A 464 -40.47 0.71 35.29
C THR A 464 -39.56 -0.43 35.73
N LEU A 465 -38.98 -0.36 36.94
CA LEU A 465 -38.23 -1.49 37.51
C LEU A 465 -39.05 -2.78 37.58
N GLY A 466 -40.37 -2.67 37.84
CA GLY A 466 -41.28 -3.81 37.88
C GLY A 466 -41.57 -4.44 36.51
N GLN A 467 -41.20 -3.79 35.40
CA GLN A 467 -41.30 -4.31 34.03
C GLN A 467 -40.05 -5.08 33.61
N PHE A 468 -38.94 -4.97 34.35
CA PHE A 468 -37.70 -5.67 34.01
C PHE A 468 -37.86 -7.16 34.34
N GLU A 469 -37.81 -7.98 33.31
CA GLU A 469 -37.91 -9.43 33.47
C GLU A 469 -36.61 -9.99 34.04
N ARG A 470 -36.75 -10.81 35.08
CA ARG A 470 -35.62 -11.51 35.68
C ARG A 470 -35.31 -12.75 34.85
N GLN A 471 -34.07 -12.88 34.41
CA GLN A 471 -33.61 -14.10 33.74
C GLN A 471 -33.40 -15.21 34.79
N GLU A 472 -33.90 -16.42 34.51
CA GLU A 472 -33.58 -17.60 35.31
C GLU A 472 -32.14 -18.05 35.01
N ARG A 473 -31.36 -18.35 36.06
CA ARG A 473 -30.00 -18.88 35.92
C ARG A 473 -30.03 -20.17 35.10
N GLY A 474 -29.32 -20.21 33.98
CA GLY A 474 -29.29 -21.35 33.06
C GLY A 474 -30.25 -21.24 31.88
N SER A 475 -30.84 -20.06 31.63
CA SER A 475 -31.62 -19.75 30.43
C SER A 475 -30.90 -20.15 29.14
N THR A 476 -31.66 -20.62 28.16
CA THR A 476 -31.18 -20.93 26.81
C THR A 476 -30.88 -19.64 26.03
N GLU A 477 -30.08 -19.73 24.98
CA GLU A 477 -29.76 -18.56 24.13
C GLU A 477 -31.01 -17.90 23.54
N SER A 478 -32.01 -18.70 23.13
CA SER A 478 -33.29 -18.18 22.64
C SER A 478 -34.06 -17.39 23.71
N GLN A 479 -34.08 -17.85 24.96
CA GLN A 479 -34.72 -17.13 26.06
C GLN A 479 -34.01 -15.81 26.38
N ARG A 480 -32.67 -15.79 26.33
CA ARG A 480 -31.90 -14.54 26.52
C ARG A 480 -32.17 -13.55 25.39
N ARG A 481 -32.26 -14.05 24.16
CA ARG A 481 -32.60 -13.25 22.99
C ARG A 481 -33.98 -12.61 23.12
N GLU A 482 -34.98 -13.37 23.55
CA GLU A 482 -36.33 -12.85 23.77
C GLU A 482 -36.38 -11.69 24.79
N VAL A 483 -35.61 -11.77 25.88
CA VAL A 483 -35.52 -10.69 26.88
C VAL A 483 -34.86 -9.45 26.27
N LEU A 484 -33.81 -9.64 25.48
CA LEU A 484 -33.14 -8.55 24.78
C LEU A 484 -34.05 -7.88 23.74
N ASP A 485 -34.77 -8.68 22.95
CA ASP A 485 -35.78 -8.22 21.99
C ASP A 485 -36.87 -7.39 22.66
N ARG A 486 -37.36 -7.81 23.83
CA ARG A 486 -38.33 -7.04 24.61
C ARG A 486 -37.73 -5.72 25.11
N ALA A 487 -36.46 -5.72 25.55
CA ALA A 487 -35.78 -4.50 25.95
C ALA A 487 -35.64 -3.50 24.79
N TYR A 488 -35.31 -3.97 23.58
CA TYR A 488 -35.31 -3.14 22.37
C TYR A 488 -36.71 -2.68 21.97
N GLN A 489 -37.73 -3.54 22.07
CA GLN A 489 -39.11 -3.15 21.82
C GLN A 489 -39.54 -2.00 22.74
N HIS A 490 -39.21 -2.07 24.04
CA HIS A 490 -39.48 -0.98 24.97
C HIS A 490 -38.72 0.32 24.63
N ALA A 491 -37.52 0.23 24.08
CA ALA A 491 -36.82 1.41 23.56
C ALA A 491 -37.55 2.02 22.36
N MET A 492 -38.02 1.19 21.43
CA MET A 492 -38.83 1.62 20.30
C MET A 492 -40.19 2.21 20.72
N GLU A 493 -40.83 1.66 21.75
CA GLU A 493 -42.06 2.23 22.34
C GLU A 493 -41.81 3.64 22.90
N ARG A 494 -40.66 3.87 23.56
CA ARG A 494 -40.27 5.21 24.01
C ARG A 494 -40.07 6.16 22.84
N ILE A 495 -39.41 5.73 21.77
CA ILE A 495 -39.24 6.52 20.53
C ILE A 495 -40.60 6.86 19.92
N ASN A 496 -41.49 5.88 19.81
CA ASN A 496 -42.83 6.07 19.25
C ASN A 496 -43.75 6.96 20.10
N GLY A 497 -43.49 7.02 21.41
CA GLY A 497 -44.18 7.90 22.35
C GLY A 497 -43.73 9.36 22.33
N GLN A 498 -42.65 9.70 21.61
CA GLN A 498 -42.17 11.08 21.48
C GLN A 498 -43.14 11.95 20.65
N LYS A 499 -42.93 13.28 20.71
CA LYS A 499 -43.63 14.23 19.83
C LYS A 499 -43.42 13.83 18.35
N PRO A 500 -44.41 14.04 17.46
CA PRO A 500 -44.35 13.55 16.08
C PRO A 500 -43.05 13.90 15.34
N GLY A 501 -42.56 15.15 15.46
CA GLY A 501 -41.31 15.56 14.82
C GLY A 501 -40.07 14.81 15.33
N PHE A 502 -39.92 14.65 16.65
CA PHE A 502 -38.77 13.93 17.22
C PHE A 502 -38.83 12.44 16.93
N ARG A 503 -40.03 11.85 16.94
CA ARG A 503 -40.24 10.46 16.52
C ARG A 503 -39.79 10.23 15.08
N THR A 504 -40.22 11.08 14.15
CA THR A 504 -39.82 10.96 12.74
C THR A 504 -38.31 11.09 12.57
N LEU A 505 -37.68 12.06 13.24
CA LEU A 505 -36.21 12.23 13.19
C LEU A 505 -35.46 11.02 13.76
N ALA A 506 -35.91 10.46 14.88
CA ALA A 506 -35.29 9.29 15.49
C ALA A 506 -35.40 8.04 14.58
N LEU A 507 -36.57 7.82 13.97
CA LEU A 507 -36.77 6.71 13.02
C LEU A 507 -35.92 6.89 11.76
N ARG A 508 -35.82 8.11 11.21
CA ARG A 508 -34.91 8.41 10.08
C ARG A 508 -33.45 8.14 10.47
N ALA A 509 -33.00 8.61 11.63
CA ALA A 509 -31.64 8.38 12.10
C ALA A 509 -31.32 6.88 12.24
N LEU A 510 -32.20 6.12 12.89
CA LEU A 510 -32.06 4.67 13.02
C LEU A 510 -32.08 3.96 11.67
N CYS A 511 -32.94 4.39 10.74
CA CYS A 511 -32.99 3.87 9.38
C CYS A 511 -31.65 4.05 8.68
N TRP A 512 -31.11 5.28 8.63
CA TRP A 512 -29.81 5.56 8.02
C TRP A 512 -28.67 4.75 8.66
N ILE A 513 -28.60 4.72 9.99
CA ILE A 513 -27.53 3.99 10.69
C ILE A 513 -27.64 2.48 10.44
N THR A 514 -28.84 1.93 10.30
CA THR A 514 -29.07 0.49 10.11
C THR A 514 -28.87 0.07 8.65
N CYS A 515 -29.32 0.89 7.71
CA CYS A 515 -29.45 0.54 6.30
C CYS A 515 -28.29 1.02 5.44
N ALA A 516 -27.43 1.90 5.97
CA ALA A 516 -26.28 2.40 5.23
C ALA A 516 -25.31 1.28 4.82
N THR A 517 -24.75 1.43 3.62
CA THR A 517 -23.83 0.46 3.00
C THR A 517 -22.49 0.36 3.72
N ARG A 518 -22.11 1.42 4.43
CA ARG A 518 -20.96 1.51 5.33
C ARG A 518 -21.32 2.36 6.56
N PRO A 519 -20.51 2.31 7.65
CA PRO A 519 -20.67 3.26 8.75
C PRO A 519 -20.56 4.71 8.27
N LEU A 520 -21.43 5.57 8.79
CA LEU A 520 -21.52 6.99 8.45
C LEU A 520 -20.78 7.83 9.48
N SER A 521 -20.26 8.98 9.05
CA SER A 521 -19.79 10.01 9.99
C SER A 521 -20.97 10.80 10.59
N PRO A 522 -20.79 11.48 11.74
CA PRO A 522 -21.79 12.37 12.29
C PRO A 522 -22.25 13.44 11.31
N SER A 523 -21.33 14.03 10.54
CA SER A 523 -21.65 15.05 9.55
C SER A 523 -22.40 14.49 8.33
N GLU A 524 -22.04 13.29 7.87
CA GLU A 524 -22.79 12.59 6.81
C GLU A 524 -24.23 12.34 7.24
N LEU A 525 -24.46 11.82 8.45
CA LEU A 525 -25.81 11.58 8.95
C LEU A 525 -26.58 12.89 9.16
N GLN A 526 -25.95 13.94 9.70
CA GLN A 526 -26.58 15.25 9.86
C GLN A 526 -27.09 15.79 8.53
N HIS A 527 -26.28 15.71 7.48
CA HIS A 527 -26.70 16.10 6.14
C HIS A 527 -27.84 15.22 5.63
N ALA A 528 -27.74 13.90 5.79
CA ALA A 528 -28.79 12.97 5.36
C ALA A 528 -30.15 13.21 6.04
N LEU A 529 -30.14 13.68 7.29
CA LEU A 529 -31.35 14.03 8.04
C LEU A 529 -31.88 15.43 7.72
N ALA A 530 -30.99 16.36 7.34
CA ALA A 530 -31.32 17.74 7.00
C ALA A 530 -31.98 17.90 5.62
N VAL A 531 -31.76 16.95 4.70
CA VAL A 531 -32.39 16.96 3.37
C VAL A 531 -33.90 16.72 3.48
N GLU A 532 -34.68 17.63 2.90
CA GLU A 532 -36.10 17.44 2.59
C GLU A 532 -36.30 17.18 1.09
N VAL A 533 -37.28 16.34 0.76
CA VAL A 533 -37.53 15.94 -0.64
C VAL A 533 -38.04 17.14 -1.43
N GLY A 534 -37.30 17.51 -2.49
CA GLY A 534 -37.61 18.65 -3.35
C GLY A 534 -36.79 19.92 -3.02
N ASP A 535 -35.91 19.88 -2.03
CA ASP A 535 -34.96 20.95 -1.76
C ASP A 535 -34.00 21.15 -2.94
N SER A 536 -33.63 22.41 -3.21
CA SER A 536 -32.65 22.75 -4.25
C SER A 536 -31.26 23.07 -3.70
N GLU A 537 -31.12 23.19 -2.38
CA GLU A 537 -29.88 23.47 -1.65
C GLU A 537 -30.02 22.92 -0.22
N LEU A 538 -28.89 22.74 0.47
CA LEU A 538 -28.92 22.28 1.85
C LEU A 538 -29.26 23.46 2.78
N ASP A 539 -30.38 23.37 3.50
CA ASP A 539 -30.69 24.35 4.54
C ASP A 539 -29.88 24.05 5.81
N GLU A 540 -28.93 24.94 6.14
CA GLU A 540 -28.12 24.84 7.35
C GLU A 540 -28.98 24.88 8.63
N ASP A 541 -30.16 25.51 8.61
CA ASP A 541 -31.08 25.56 9.75
C ASP A 541 -31.72 24.20 10.05
N ASN A 542 -31.71 23.26 9.08
CA ASN A 542 -32.18 21.89 9.25
C ASN A 542 -31.11 20.94 9.83
N ILE A 543 -29.86 21.39 10.00
CA ILE A 543 -28.77 20.58 10.56
C ILE A 543 -28.97 20.41 12.06
N LEU A 544 -29.34 19.18 12.47
CA LEU A 544 -29.59 18.84 13.87
C LEU A 544 -28.29 18.68 14.66
N GLY A 545 -28.19 19.29 15.85
CA GLY A 545 -27.07 19.08 16.77
C GLY A 545 -26.94 17.61 17.22
N LEU A 546 -25.71 17.10 17.27
CA LEU A 546 -25.38 15.69 17.53
C LEU A 546 -25.94 15.15 18.86
N GLU A 547 -25.83 15.93 19.94
CA GLU A 547 -26.36 15.55 21.27
C GLU A 547 -27.87 15.31 21.23
N ARG A 548 -28.60 16.17 20.51
CA ARG A 548 -30.05 16.04 20.36
C ARG A 548 -30.41 14.82 19.52
N MET A 549 -29.65 14.53 18.45
CA MET A 549 -29.86 13.34 17.62
C MET A 549 -29.67 12.03 18.40
N VAL A 550 -28.63 11.94 19.24
CA VAL A 550 -28.39 10.77 20.09
C VAL A 550 -29.50 10.63 21.14
N SER A 551 -29.88 11.74 21.79
CA SER A 551 -30.92 11.78 22.82
C SER A 551 -32.27 11.27 22.31
N ILE A 552 -32.72 11.68 21.11
CA ILE A 552 -34.00 11.23 20.55
C ILE A 552 -34.02 9.74 20.18
N CYS A 553 -32.86 9.08 20.04
CA CYS A 553 -32.77 7.66 19.73
C CYS A 553 -32.86 6.75 20.98
N ALA A 554 -33.22 7.30 22.14
CA ALA A 554 -33.57 6.57 23.37
C ALA A 554 -32.52 5.52 23.83
N GLY A 555 -31.24 5.83 23.64
CA GLY A 555 -30.13 4.96 24.04
C GLY A 555 -29.85 3.81 23.07
N LEU A 556 -30.28 3.90 21.80
CA LEU A 556 -29.97 2.91 20.75
C LEU A 556 -28.82 3.32 19.82
N VAL A 557 -28.42 4.60 19.86
CA VAL A 557 -27.39 5.19 19.00
C VAL A 557 -26.29 5.81 19.86
N THR A 558 -25.05 5.69 19.42
CA THR A 558 -23.88 6.36 20.02
C THR A 558 -22.97 6.93 18.93
N ILE A 559 -22.20 7.95 19.30
CA ILE A 559 -21.19 8.58 18.44
C ILE A 559 -19.81 8.21 18.97
N ASP A 560 -18.95 7.79 18.07
CA ASP A 560 -17.53 7.58 18.34
C ASP A 560 -16.76 8.89 18.05
N GLU A 561 -16.16 9.47 19.10
CA GLU A 561 -15.44 10.74 19.01
C GLU A 561 -14.08 10.63 18.33
N GLU A 562 -13.44 9.45 18.31
CA GLU A 562 -12.13 9.29 17.67
C GLU A 562 -12.24 8.88 16.21
N SER A 563 -13.08 7.87 15.91
CA SER A 563 -13.30 7.45 14.53
C SER A 563 -14.25 8.36 13.77
N GLN A 564 -14.94 9.28 14.48
CA GLN A 564 -15.95 10.17 13.90
C GLN A 564 -16.99 9.37 13.13
N VAL A 565 -17.52 8.31 13.76
CA VAL A 565 -18.55 7.41 13.20
C VAL A 565 -19.76 7.37 14.12
N ILE A 566 -20.96 7.44 13.53
CA ILE A 566 -22.20 7.18 14.23
C ILE A 566 -22.67 5.74 14.02
N ARG A 567 -23.06 5.06 15.10
CA ARG A 567 -23.42 3.64 15.08
C ARG A 567 -24.49 3.31 16.10
N LEU A 568 -25.04 2.10 15.97
CA LEU A 568 -25.86 1.50 17.02
C LEU A 568 -24.99 1.16 18.23
N VAL A 569 -25.57 1.20 19.42
CA VAL A 569 -24.86 0.95 20.70
C VAL A 569 -24.17 -0.41 20.70
N HIS A 570 -24.80 -1.41 20.09
CA HIS A 570 -24.29 -2.76 20.01
C HIS A 570 -24.76 -3.48 18.74
N TYR A 571 -24.00 -4.46 18.26
CA TYR A 571 -24.35 -5.19 17.03
C TYR A 571 -25.70 -5.94 17.17
N THR A 572 -26.08 -6.39 18.37
CA THR A 572 -27.38 -7.06 18.60
C THR A 572 -28.56 -6.14 18.29
N THR A 573 -28.35 -4.83 18.39
CA THR A 573 -29.34 -3.84 17.96
C THR A 573 -29.51 -3.87 16.44
N GLN A 574 -28.43 -4.10 15.68
CA GLN A 574 -28.53 -4.31 14.23
C GLN A 574 -29.35 -5.57 13.92
N GLU A 575 -29.04 -6.69 14.57
CA GLU A 575 -29.75 -7.96 14.34
C GLU A 575 -31.25 -7.81 14.58
N PHE A 576 -31.62 -7.13 15.68
CA PHE A 576 -33.02 -6.83 16.00
C PHE A 576 -33.72 -6.07 14.86
N PHE A 577 -33.09 -5.03 14.31
CA PHE A 577 -33.68 -4.26 13.22
C PHE A 577 -33.70 -5.01 11.89
N GLN A 578 -32.68 -5.83 11.60
CA GLN A 578 -32.63 -6.61 10.37
C GLN A 578 -33.69 -7.72 10.35
N GLU A 579 -33.92 -8.41 11.48
CA GLU A 579 -34.97 -9.43 11.56
C GLU A 579 -36.39 -8.85 11.49
N ARG A 580 -36.56 -7.61 11.95
CA ARG A 580 -37.85 -6.89 11.95
C ARG A 580 -37.88 -5.77 10.92
N TRP A 581 -37.12 -5.93 9.85
CA TRP A 581 -36.96 -4.92 8.80
C TRP A 581 -38.30 -4.41 8.27
N GLY A 582 -39.21 -5.32 7.91
CA GLY A 582 -40.52 -4.97 7.36
C GLY A 582 -41.47 -4.30 8.36
N GLU A 583 -41.22 -4.43 9.66
CA GLU A 583 -42.01 -3.76 10.71
C GLU A 583 -41.57 -2.30 10.87
N TRP A 584 -40.26 -2.05 10.88
CA TRP A 584 -39.70 -0.76 11.25
C TRP A 584 -39.27 0.11 10.08
N PHE A 585 -38.72 -0.47 9.02
CA PHE A 585 -38.17 0.26 7.88
C PHE A 585 -38.63 -0.32 6.52
N PRO A 586 -39.94 -0.45 6.28
CA PRO A 586 -40.46 -1.06 5.04
C PRO A 586 -40.07 -0.28 3.77
N THR A 587 -39.87 1.04 3.86
CA THR A 587 -39.53 1.94 2.76
C THR A 587 -38.07 2.42 2.81
N ALA A 588 -37.21 1.78 3.60
CA ALA A 588 -35.85 2.28 3.86
C ALA A 588 -35.06 2.61 2.59
N HIS A 589 -35.04 1.69 1.62
CA HIS A 589 -34.28 1.88 0.40
C HIS A 589 -34.84 2.98 -0.50
N ASP A 590 -36.17 3.16 -0.51
CA ASP A 590 -36.84 4.28 -1.19
C ASP A 590 -36.43 5.61 -0.56
N ASP A 591 -36.51 5.70 0.77
CA ASP A 591 -36.20 6.92 1.52
C ASP A 591 -34.72 7.30 1.38
N LEU A 592 -33.82 6.33 1.51
CA LEU A 592 -32.36 6.56 1.36
C LEU A 592 -32.00 6.96 -0.07
N ALA A 593 -32.52 6.27 -1.08
CA ALA A 593 -32.27 6.61 -2.48
C ALA A 593 -32.81 8.01 -2.82
N THR A 594 -34.03 8.33 -2.39
CA THR A 594 -34.66 9.65 -2.63
C THR A 594 -33.81 10.78 -2.04
N VAL A 595 -33.34 10.62 -0.80
CA VAL A 595 -32.45 11.61 -0.17
C VAL A 595 -31.10 11.70 -0.88
N CYS A 596 -30.49 10.57 -1.28
CA CYS A 596 -29.23 10.59 -2.02
C CYS A 596 -29.37 11.36 -3.35
N ILE A 597 -30.43 11.11 -4.11
CA ILE A 597 -30.69 11.81 -5.38
C ILE A 597 -30.96 13.28 -5.13
N THR A 598 -31.84 13.62 -4.18
CA THR A 598 -32.16 15.01 -3.85
C THR A 598 -30.89 15.77 -3.47
N TYR A 599 -30.03 15.15 -2.65
CA TYR A 599 -28.74 15.71 -2.27
C TYR A 599 -27.83 15.93 -3.48
N LEU A 600 -27.69 14.94 -4.36
CA LEU A 600 -26.86 15.06 -5.57
C LEU A 600 -27.40 16.06 -6.60
N SER A 601 -28.69 16.39 -6.53
CA SER A 601 -29.37 17.36 -7.41
C SER A 601 -29.36 18.80 -6.89
N PHE A 602 -28.62 19.11 -5.82
CA PHE A 602 -28.51 20.49 -5.33
C PHE A 602 -27.85 21.42 -6.35
N LYS A 603 -28.33 22.67 -6.41
CA LYS A 603 -27.83 23.71 -7.31
C LYS A 603 -26.36 24.04 -7.09
N ASP A 604 -25.85 23.78 -5.89
CA ASP A 604 -24.43 23.92 -5.57
C ASP A 604 -23.54 22.95 -6.36
N PHE A 605 -24.12 21.98 -7.06
CA PHE A 605 -23.41 21.09 -7.99
C PHE A 605 -23.61 21.48 -9.47
N ASP A 606 -24.42 22.51 -9.77
CA ASP A 606 -24.81 22.89 -11.14
C ASP A 606 -23.64 23.39 -12.00
N TRP A 607 -22.50 23.70 -11.39
CA TRP A 607 -21.28 24.06 -12.12
C TRP A 607 -20.48 22.83 -12.58
N GLY A 608 -20.89 21.62 -12.19
CA GLY A 608 -20.39 20.36 -12.73
C GLY A 608 -19.03 19.94 -12.17
N ARG A 609 -18.02 19.82 -13.01
CA ARG A 609 -16.71 19.26 -12.62
C ARG A 609 -15.83 20.33 -11.99
N CYS A 610 -15.14 19.97 -10.91
CA CYS A 610 -14.05 20.75 -10.30
C CYS A 610 -12.90 20.88 -11.29
N GLU A 611 -12.44 22.11 -11.54
CA GLU A 611 -11.28 22.36 -12.39
C GLU A 611 -9.98 22.09 -11.62
N THR A 612 -10.00 22.32 -10.30
CA THR A 612 -8.85 22.10 -9.41
C THR A 612 -9.12 21.08 -8.31
N TYR A 613 -8.05 20.46 -7.81
CA TYR A 613 -8.14 19.55 -6.66
C TYR A 613 -8.57 20.29 -5.39
N GLU A 614 -8.15 21.54 -5.21
CA GLU A 614 -8.58 22.39 -4.10
C GLU A 614 -10.10 22.58 -4.10
N GLU A 615 -10.71 22.92 -5.23
CA GLU A 615 -12.18 23.02 -5.38
C GLU A 615 -12.87 21.70 -5.06
N TYR A 616 -12.32 20.59 -5.53
CA TYR A 616 -12.85 19.26 -5.23
C TYR A 616 -12.81 18.94 -3.74
N THR A 617 -11.69 19.20 -3.06
CA THR A 617 -11.59 19.00 -1.61
C THR A 617 -12.50 19.95 -0.83
N GLN A 618 -12.69 21.17 -1.32
CA GLN A 618 -13.62 22.13 -0.73
C GLN A 618 -15.08 21.65 -0.85
N ARG A 619 -15.48 21.12 -2.01
CA ARG A 619 -16.78 20.47 -2.21
C ARG A 619 -17.00 19.34 -1.19
N LEU A 620 -16.03 18.45 -1.02
CA LEU A 620 -16.15 17.34 -0.06
C LEU A 620 -16.23 17.80 1.41
N ARG A 621 -15.61 18.94 1.75
CA ARG A 621 -15.70 19.52 3.09
C ARG A 621 -17.07 20.15 3.36
N LEU A 622 -17.65 20.82 2.36
CA LEU A 622 -18.96 21.46 2.47
C LEU A 622 -20.10 20.45 2.34
N TYR A 623 -19.89 19.35 1.60
CA TYR A 623 -20.89 18.32 1.32
C TYR A 623 -20.37 16.92 1.71
N PRO A 624 -20.31 16.58 3.01
CA PRO A 624 -19.73 15.34 3.50
C PRO A 624 -20.45 14.08 3.00
N LEU A 625 -21.78 14.16 2.79
CA LEU A 625 -22.59 13.03 2.31
C LEU A 625 -22.36 12.71 0.82
N PHE A 626 -21.71 13.60 0.06
CA PHE A 626 -21.61 13.53 -1.40
C PHE A 626 -21.08 12.18 -1.91
N LEU A 627 -19.94 11.72 -1.39
CA LEU A 627 -19.33 10.45 -1.83
C LEU A 627 -20.16 9.23 -1.42
N TYR A 628 -20.78 9.28 -0.23
CA TYR A 628 -21.68 8.22 0.20
C TYR A 628 -22.89 8.13 -0.73
N ALA A 629 -23.52 9.27 -1.03
CA ALA A 629 -24.71 9.33 -1.88
C ALA A 629 -24.47 8.73 -3.27
N ILE A 630 -23.29 8.96 -3.87
CA ILE A 630 -22.95 8.40 -5.18
C ILE A 630 -22.70 6.89 -5.11
N SER A 631 -21.83 6.47 -4.18
CA SER A 631 -21.39 5.07 -4.08
C SER A 631 -22.50 4.11 -3.62
N SER A 632 -23.44 4.59 -2.82
CA SER A 632 -24.54 3.78 -2.28
C SER A 632 -25.77 3.72 -3.19
N LEU A 633 -25.85 4.58 -4.21
CA LEU A 633 -27.02 4.72 -5.07
C LEU A 633 -27.38 3.40 -5.77
N GLY A 634 -26.39 2.69 -6.30
CA GLY A 634 -26.60 1.38 -6.93
C GLY A 634 -27.32 0.39 -6.00
N GLN A 635 -26.82 0.23 -4.77
CA GLN A 635 -27.40 -0.73 -3.83
C GLN A 635 -28.82 -0.34 -3.37
N HIS A 636 -29.07 0.94 -3.11
CA HIS A 636 -30.40 1.39 -2.72
C HIS A 636 -31.38 1.33 -3.91
N PHE A 637 -30.94 1.64 -5.14
CA PHE A 637 -31.74 1.59 -6.35
C PHE A 637 -32.29 0.18 -6.67
N HIS A 638 -31.45 -0.86 -6.57
CA HIS A 638 -31.88 -2.24 -6.86
C HIS A 638 -33.05 -2.69 -5.97
N GLN A 639 -33.13 -2.14 -4.76
CA GLN A 639 -34.13 -2.50 -3.75
C GLN A 639 -35.26 -1.47 -3.64
N ALA A 640 -35.21 -0.40 -4.43
CA ALA A 640 -36.18 0.67 -4.43
C ALA A 640 -37.42 0.37 -5.28
N SER A 641 -38.52 1.04 -4.95
CA SER A 641 -39.77 0.99 -5.70
C SER A 641 -39.67 1.72 -7.05
N SER A 642 -40.56 1.35 -7.98
CA SER A 642 -40.57 1.90 -9.34
C SER A 642 -40.62 3.44 -9.42
N PRO A 643 -41.38 4.18 -8.58
CA PRO A 643 -41.36 5.65 -8.61
C PRO A 643 -39.99 6.26 -8.28
N VAL A 644 -39.25 5.69 -7.33
CA VAL A 644 -37.91 6.18 -6.94
C VAL A 644 -36.88 5.81 -8.00
N LYS A 645 -37.03 4.63 -8.62
CA LYS A 645 -36.21 4.25 -9.77
C LYS A 645 -36.33 5.26 -10.91
N GLN A 646 -37.54 5.76 -11.18
CA GLN A 646 -37.74 6.81 -12.19
C GLN A 646 -36.99 8.10 -11.82
N GLN A 647 -36.97 8.52 -10.56
CA GLN A 647 -36.20 9.70 -10.14
C GLN A 647 -34.69 9.54 -10.36
N VAL A 648 -34.15 8.33 -10.16
CA VAL A 648 -32.74 8.04 -10.49
C VAL A 648 -32.53 8.11 -11.99
N ILE A 649 -33.43 7.54 -12.79
CA ILE A 649 -33.36 7.61 -14.25
C ILE A 649 -33.35 9.08 -14.70
N ASP A 650 -34.27 9.91 -14.19
CA ASP A 650 -34.37 11.32 -14.51
C ASP A 650 -33.07 12.08 -14.15
N PHE A 651 -32.45 11.78 -13.00
CA PHE A 651 -31.16 12.37 -12.60
C PHE A 651 -30.03 12.02 -13.58
N PHE A 652 -29.98 10.77 -14.06
CA PHE A 652 -28.98 10.34 -15.04
C PHE A 652 -29.21 10.94 -16.43
N GLU A 653 -30.42 11.46 -16.69
CA GLU A 653 -30.78 12.11 -17.95
C GLU A 653 -30.52 13.62 -17.96
N GLU A 654 -30.24 14.24 -16.80
CA GLU A 654 -30.08 15.69 -16.67
C GLU A 654 -28.71 16.13 -16.08
N GLY A 655 -28.01 16.98 -16.84
CA GLY A 655 -27.33 18.15 -16.29
C GLY A 655 -25.91 18.02 -15.69
N PRO A 656 -25.33 19.17 -15.30
CA PRO A 656 -23.99 19.28 -14.71
C PRO A 656 -23.82 18.55 -13.36
N ASN A 657 -24.90 18.30 -12.62
CA ASN A 657 -24.87 17.56 -11.35
C ASN A 657 -24.38 16.11 -11.53
N LEU A 658 -24.72 15.49 -12.66
CA LEU A 658 -24.23 14.17 -13.03
C LEU A 658 -22.73 14.19 -13.33
N ASP A 659 -22.23 15.23 -13.98
CA ASP A 659 -20.80 15.42 -14.23
C ASP A 659 -20.00 15.56 -12.93
N ALA A 660 -20.55 16.26 -11.93
CA ALA A 660 -20.01 16.32 -10.58
C ALA A 660 -19.96 14.91 -9.94
N ALA A 661 -21.03 14.13 -10.07
CA ALA A 661 -21.11 12.77 -9.52
C ALA A 661 -20.12 11.80 -10.19
N VAL A 662 -19.97 11.86 -11.51
CA VAL A 662 -19.00 11.07 -12.29
C VAL A 662 -17.57 11.37 -11.85
N GLN A 663 -17.22 12.65 -11.67
CA GLN A 663 -15.90 13.04 -11.14
C GLN A 663 -15.71 12.55 -9.70
N GLY A 664 -16.71 12.70 -8.84
CA GLY A 664 -16.67 12.25 -7.45
C GLY A 664 -16.40 10.76 -7.31
N TRP A 665 -17.15 9.93 -8.03
CA TRP A 665 -16.96 8.48 -8.02
C TRP A 665 -15.56 8.09 -8.53
N SER A 666 -15.17 8.65 -9.68
CA SER A 666 -13.90 8.35 -10.34
C SER A 666 -12.69 8.70 -9.48
N VAL A 667 -12.74 9.84 -8.77
CA VAL A 667 -11.66 10.26 -7.88
C VAL A 667 -11.62 9.42 -6.59
N SER A 668 -12.79 8.98 -6.10
CA SER A 668 -12.87 8.13 -4.91
C SER A 668 -12.33 6.70 -5.13
N ASP A 669 -12.62 6.11 -6.29
CA ASP A 669 -12.14 4.77 -6.68
C ASP A 669 -10.60 4.77 -6.89
N GLY A 670 -10.06 5.85 -7.45
CA GLY A 670 -8.61 6.02 -7.60
C GLY A 670 -7.80 6.16 -6.33
N LYS A 671 -8.40 6.65 -5.23
CA LYS A 671 -7.73 6.73 -3.92
C LYS A 671 -7.46 5.35 -3.31
N ALA A 672 -8.16 4.30 -3.75
CA ALA A 672 -7.83 2.92 -3.38
C ALA A 672 -6.52 2.44 -4.04
N ILE A 673 -6.03 3.13 -5.07
CA ILE A 673 -4.76 2.88 -5.74
C ILE A 673 -3.77 3.96 -5.29
N GLY A 674 -3.13 3.73 -4.14
CA GLY A 674 -2.22 4.69 -3.50
C GLY A 674 -1.04 5.10 -4.39
N ALA A 675 -1.12 6.30 -4.98
CA ALA A 675 -0.01 6.93 -5.67
C ALA A 675 -0.04 8.47 -5.53
N ALA A 676 0.77 9.00 -4.61
CA ALA A 676 1.11 10.43 -4.54
C ALA A 676 1.98 10.94 -5.70
N ALA A 677 2.20 10.14 -6.75
CA ALA A 677 3.17 10.48 -7.78
C ALA A 677 2.57 11.01 -9.10
N ASP A 678 1.30 10.72 -9.45
CA ASP A 678 0.68 11.21 -10.70
C ASP A 678 -0.82 11.57 -10.48
N PHE A 679 -1.12 12.40 -9.48
CA PHE A 679 -2.50 12.77 -9.12
C PHE A 679 -3.17 13.72 -10.13
N GLU A 680 -2.40 14.56 -10.85
CA GLU A 680 -2.93 15.46 -11.89
C GLU A 680 -3.38 14.68 -13.14
N ASP A 681 -2.57 13.73 -13.62
CA ASP A 681 -2.92 12.84 -14.74
C ASP A 681 -4.18 12.00 -14.43
N PHE A 682 -4.34 11.57 -13.18
CA PHE A 682 -5.53 10.81 -12.75
C PHE A 682 -6.79 11.68 -12.69
N PHE A 683 -6.67 12.91 -12.19
CA PHE A 683 -7.76 13.89 -12.16
C PHE A 683 -8.19 14.28 -13.60
N GLU A 684 -7.23 14.40 -14.51
CA GLU A 684 -7.48 14.62 -15.94
C GLU A 684 -8.14 13.39 -16.62
N GLN A 685 -7.77 12.16 -16.26
CA GLN A 685 -8.43 10.95 -16.77
C GLN A 685 -9.87 10.79 -16.25
N ALA A 686 -10.14 11.17 -15.00
CA ALA A 686 -11.49 11.18 -14.43
C ALA A 686 -12.44 12.11 -15.22
N SER A 687 -11.90 13.13 -15.89
CA SER A 687 -12.65 14.04 -16.78
C SER A 687 -13.02 13.44 -18.15
N LYS A 688 -12.65 12.19 -18.45
CA LYS A 688 -13.03 11.52 -19.71
C LYS A 688 -14.21 10.55 -19.56
N LYS A 689 -14.66 10.32 -18.33
CA LYS A 689 -15.77 9.42 -18.00
C LYS A 689 -17.11 10.14 -18.13
N ASP A 690 -18.18 9.41 -18.43
CA ASP A 690 -19.51 9.96 -18.68
C ASP A 690 -20.61 9.30 -17.81
N ALA A 691 -21.85 9.76 -17.98
CA ALA A 691 -23.04 9.24 -17.30
C ALA A 691 -23.21 7.71 -17.43
N LEU A 692 -22.90 7.18 -18.61
CA LEU A 692 -23.04 5.76 -18.94
C LEU A 692 -21.99 4.93 -18.19
N PHE A 693 -20.76 5.43 -18.08
CA PHE A 693 -19.72 4.82 -17.26
C PHE A 693 -20.16 4.68 -15.79
N LEU A 694 -20.68 5.75 -15.19
CA LEU A 694 -21.14 5.71 -13.80
C LEU A 694 -22.35 4.77 -13.61
N ALA A 695 -23.32 4.79 -14.53
CA ALA A 695 -24.48 3.91 -14.48
C ALA A 695 -24.06 2.42 -14.55
N THR A 696 -23.04 2.11 -15.35
CA THR A 696 -22.47 0.76 -15.47
C THR A 696 -21.79 0.34 -14.16
N CYS A 697 -20.91 1.18 -13.62
CA CYS A 697 -20.20 0.87 -12.37
C CYS A 697 -21.12 0.72 -11.15
N LEU A 698 -22.30 1.35 -11.16
CA LEU A 698 -23.31 1.22 -10.12
C LEU A 698 -24.33 0.10 -10.38
N GLY A 699 -24.22 -0.61 -11.53
CA GLY A 699 -25.12 -1.70 -11.92
C GLY A 699 -26.55 -1.25 -12.24
N LEU A 700 -26.77 -0.04 -12.75
CA LEU A 700 -28.10 0.54 -12.94
C LEU A 700 -28.71 0.17 -14.30
N GLU A 701 -29.08 -1.11 -14.49
CA GLU A 701 -29.56 -1.65 -15.79
C GLU A 701 -30.69 -0.83 -16.43
N GLU A 702 -31.72 -0.46 -15.66
CA GLU A 702 -32.87 0.33 -16.16
C GLU A 702 -32.47 1.75 -16.60
N VAL A 703 -31.46 2.34 -15.95
CA VAL A 703 -30.92 3.66 -16.30
C VAL A 703 -30.09 3.57 -17.57
N ILE A 704 -29.29 2.50 -17.69
CA ILE A 704 -28.51 2.19 -18.89
C ILE A 704 -29.47 2.08 -20.09
N ASP A 705 -30.54 1.30 -19.98
CA ASP A 705 -31.54 1.14 -21.05
C ASP A 705 -32.20 2.48 -21.45
N SER A 706 -32.56 3.35 -20.48
CA SER A 706 -33.18 4.66 -20.76
C SER A 706 -32.25 5.63 -21.49
N LEU A 707 -31.00 5.75 -21.01
CA LEU A 707 -29.96 6.57 -21.66
C LEU A 707 -29.66 6.06 -23.07
N LEU A 708 -29.77 4.75 -23.28
CA LEU A 708 -29.50 4.17 -24.58
C LEU A 708 -30.62 4.47 -25.59
N GLY A 709 -31.88 4.41 -25.15
CA GLY A 709 -33.06 4.73 -25.96
C GLY A 709 -33.12 6.17 -26.52
N LYS A 710 -32.71 7.19 -25.75
CA LYS A 710 -32.83 8.61 -26.17
C LYS A 710 -31.82 9.07 -27.24
N ARG A 711 -30.57 8.62 -27.17
CA ARG A 711 -29.52 8.96 -28.18
C ARG A 711 -29.83 8.40 -29.59
N HIS A 712 -30.78 7.47 -29.74
CA HIS A 712 -31.27 7.02 -31.04
C HIS A 712 -32.39 7.92 -31.62
N ALA A 713 -32.87 8.92 -30.86
CA ALA A 713 -33.97 9.79 -31.24
C ALA A 713 -33.54 11.22 -31.66
N GLU A 714 -32.26 11.57 -31.62
CA GLU A 714 -31.76 12.85 -32.17
C GLU A 714 -31.54 12.72 -33.68
N PRO A 715 -32.15 13.59 -34.52
CA PRO A 715 -31.99 13.52 -35.96
C PRO A 715 -30.64 14.11 -36.39
N ASP A 716 -29.86 13.32 -37.12
CA ASP A 716 -28.63 13.74 -37.81
C ASP A 716 -28.92 14.94 -38.74
N ASP A 717 -28.53 16.13 -38.28
CA ASP A 717 -28.55 17.35 -39.08
C ASP A 717 -27.22 17.43 -39.86
N THR A 718 -27.14 16.72 -40.98
CA THR A 718 -26.10 16.98 -41.99
C THR A 718 -26.72 17.20 -43.37
N THR A 719 -27.04 18.46 -43.61
CA THR A 719 -27.12 19.00 -44.97
C THR A 719 -25.75 18.86 -45.64
N SER A 720 -25.62 17.97 -46.62
CA SER A 720 -24.55 18.06 -47.60
C SER A 720 -25.09 17.89 -49.03
N GLN A 721 -24.64 18.86 -49.81
CA GLN A 721 -24.88 19.20 -51.19
C GLN A 721 -24.99 18.04 -52.20
N SER A 722 -25.95 18.24 -53.09
CA SER A 722 -26.07 17.73 -54.45
C SER A 722 -24.74 17.68 -55.21
N ASP A 723 -24.46 16.55 -55.88
CA ASP A 723 -24.61 16.46 -57.35
C ASP A 723 -24.43 15.02 -57.88
N PRO A 724 -24.93 14.72 -59.10
CA PRO A 724 -25.54 13.44 -59.45
C PRO A 724 -24.73 12.63 -60.50
N GLU A 725 -25.32 11.52 -60.95
CA GLU A 725 -24.97 10.64 -62.09
C GLU A 725 -24.33 9.28 -61.71
N ASN A 726 -25.10 8.18 -61.71
CA ASN A 726 -25.35 7.43 -62.94
C ASN A 726 -26.39 6.29 -62.75
N VAL A 727 -27.10 6.05 -63.85
CA VAL A 727 -28.28 5.18 -64.04
C VAL A 727 -27.86 3.72 -64.34
N PRO A 728 -28.73 2.71 -64.10
CA PRO A 728 -28.34 1.32 -63.89
C PRO A 728 -28.40 0.50 -65.17
N HIS A 729 -27.66 -0.62 -65.22
CA HIS A 729 -27.92 -1.68 -66.18
C HIS A 729 -27.85 -3.07 -65.54
N ASN A 730 -28.98 -3.74 -65.67
CA ASN A 730 -29.24 -5.15 -65.41
C ASN A 730 -28.92 -5.96 -66.68
N SER A 731 -28.33 -7.15 -66.54
CA SER A 731 -28.80 -8.45 -67.08
C SER A 731 -27.72 -9.43 -67.60
N SER A 732 -27.93 -10.69 -67.17
CA SER A 732 -27.62 -12.00 -67.77
C SER A 732 -26.17 -12.51 -67.82
N GLU A 733 -25.86 -13.55 -67.00
CA GLU A 733 -25.67 -14.97 -67.37
C GLU A 733 -24.21 -15.25 -67.86
N THR A 734 -23.38 -16.16 -67.32
CA THR A 734 -23.55 -17.49 -66.73
C THR A 734 -22.21 -17.94 -66.11
N GLU A 735 -22.27 -19.02 -65.32
CA GLU A 735 -21.22 -20.00 -64.99
C GLU A 735 -20.78 -20.12 -63.53
N GLN A 736 -20.69 -21.40 -63.15
CA GLN A 736 -20.67 -21.99 -61.81
C GLN A 736 -19.33 -21.74 -61.12
N ASN A 737 -19.35 -21.42 -59.82
CA ASN A 737 -18.47 -22.08 -58.88
C ASN A 737 -18.97 -21.95 -57.43
N GLU A 738 -18.70 -23.03 -56.71
CA GLU A 738 -18.96 -23.39 -55.32
C GLU A 738 -18.83 -22.24 -54.31
N GLU A 739 -19.87 -21.98 -53.51
CA GLU A 739 -19.72 -21.39 -52.16
C GLU A 739 -21.01 -21.56 -51.30
N ALA A 740 -20.75 -21.76 -50.00
CA ALA A 740 -21.54 -22.05 -48.80
C ALA A 740 -23.09 -21.83 -48.77
N PRO A 741 -23.83 -22.66 -47.99
CA PRO A 741 -25.21 -22.39 -47.63
C PRO A 741 -25.26 -21.36 -46.48
N TRP A 742 -25.42 -20.09 -46.81
CA TRP A 742 -25.96 -19.09 -45.90
C TRP A 742 -27.34 -18.68 -46.41
N GLN A 743 -28.38 -19.27 -45.83
CA GLN A 743 -29.69 -18.63 -45.77
C GLN A 743 -30.50 -19.20 -44.59
N ASP A 744 -31.17 -18.27 -43.93
CA ASP A 744 -32.22 -18.41 -42.93
C ASP A 744 -31.82 -18.70 -41.48
N ILE A 745 -31.29 -17.67 -40.83
CA ILE A 745 -32.07 -17.04 -39.75
C ILE A 745 -32.17 -15.54 -40.06
N THR A 746 -33.20 -15.16 -40.81
CA THR A 746 -33.82 -13.85 -40.68
C THR A 746 -34.49 -13.78 -39.30
N VAL A 747 -33.81 -13.17 -38.32
CA VAL A 747 -34.52 -12.43 -37.28
C VAL A 747 -34.53 -11.01 -37.80
N GLU A 748 -35.69 -10.60 -38.30
CA GLU A 748 -36.03 -9.20 -38.54
C GLU A 748 -35.83 -8.44 -37.22
N ASP A 749 -34.98 -7.42 -37.28
CA ASP A 749 -35.07 -6.14 -36.57
C ASP A 749 -35.56 -6.15 -35.12
N ASP A 750 -34.62 -6.41 -34.21
CA ASP A 750 -34.52 -5.77 -32.90
C ASP A 750 -33.02 -5.77 -32.53
N GLU A 751 -32.24 -4.86 -33.14
CA GLU A 751 -30.86 -4.62 -32.69
C GLU A 751 -30.93 -3.96 -31.30
N ASP A 752 -30.56 -4.71 -30.27
CA ASP A 752 -30.40 -4.25 -28.90
C ASP A 752 -29.49 -3.00 -28.83
N PRO A 753 -30.01 -1.82 -28.41
CA PRO A 753 -29.23 -0.58 -28.30
C PRO A 753 -28.02 -0.71 -27.39
N VAL A 754 -28.08 -1.61 -26.40
CA VAL A 754 -27.00 -1.91 -25.47
C VAL A 754 -25.88 -2.67 -26.17
N ALA A 755 -26.20 -3.68 -26.97
CA ALA A 755 -25.22 -4.43 -27.75
C ALA A 755 -24.57 -3.56 -28.83
N SER A 756 -25.34 -2.71 -29.51
CA SER A 756 -24.87 -1.79 -30.55
C SER A 756 -24.02 -0.62 -30.01
N ARG A 757 -24.17 -0.24 -28.73
CA ARG A 757 -23.31 0.77 -28.09
C ARG A 757 -22.17 0.22 -27.23
N LEU A 758 -22.28 -1.01 -26.73
CA LEU A 758 -21.10 -1.77 -26.33
C LEU A 758 -20.16 -1.92 -27.54
N PHE A 759 -20.74 -2.13 -28.73
CA PHE A 759 -20.06 -2.08 -30.03
C PHE A 759 -19.33 -0.74 -30.25
N GLU A 760 -20.00 0.39 -30.04
CA GLU A 760 -19.49 1.74 -30.29
C GLU A 760 -18.43 2.17 -29.26
N GLU A 761 -18.52 1.70 -28.01
CA GLU A 761 -17.56 1.98 -26.95
C GLU A 761 -16.26 1.16 -27.10
N ILE A 762 -16.39 -0.09 -27.56
CA ILE A 762 -15.23 -0.91 -27.99
C ILE A 762 -14.65 -0.33 -29.31
N SER A 763 -15.48 0.34 -30.13
CA SER A 763 -15.06 1.03 -31.36
C SER A 763 -14.12 2.22 -31.14
N LYS A 764 -14.36 3.00 -30.08
CA LYS A 764 -13.57 4.22 -29.76
C LYS A 764 -12.15 3.95 -29.29
N GLN A 765 -11.78 2.70 -28.98
CA GLN A 765 -10.41 2.33 -28.58
C GLN A 765 -9.43 2.10 -29.75
N GLY A 766 -9.81 2.43 -30.98
CA GLY A 766 -8.89 2.45 -32.14
C GLY A 766 -8.38 1.09 -32.62
N ARG A 767 -8.80 -0.03 -32.00
CA ARG A 767 -8.46 -1.41 -32.41
C ARG A 767 -9.61 -2.17 -33.07
N PHE A 768 -10.80 -1.58 -33.13
CA PHE A 768 -12.06 -2.26 -33.40
C PHE A 768 -12.27 -2.70 -34.85
N ASP A 769 -12.05 -1.79 -35.80
CA ASP A 769 -12.23 -2.10 -37.23
C ASP A 769 -11.25 -3.18 -37.71
N THR A 770 -10.05 -3.21 -37.12
CA THR A 770 -9.05 -4.29 -37.31
C THR A 770 -9.46 -5.63 -36.71
N MET A 771 -10.18 -5.66 -35.58
CA MET A 771 -10.57 -6.90 -34.90
C MET A 771 -11.87 -7.48 -35.47
N ARG A 772 -12.83 -6.64 -35.88
CA ARG A 772 -14.06 -7.06 -36.57
C ARG A 772 -13.76 -7.64 -37.96
N SER A 773 -12.84 -7.01 -38.71
CA SER A 773 -12.37 -7.52 -40.01
C SER A 773 -11.56 -8.82 -39.92
N SER A 774 -11.06 -9.17 -38.72
CA SER A 774 -10.40 -10.44 -38.46
C SER A 774 -11.35 -11.58 -38.08
N GLY A 775 -12.57 -11.29 -37.60
CA GLY A 775 -13.60 -12.30 -37.29
C GLY A 775 -13.97 -12.51 -35.81
N TYR A 776 -13.59 -11.63 -34.88
CA TYR A 776 -13.96 -11.74 -33.45
C TYR A 776 -15.43 -11.35 -33.20
N SER A 777 -16.16 -12.15 -32.38
CA SER A 777 -17.53 -11.82 -31.98
C SER A 777 -17.58 -10.81 -30.82
N LEU A 778 -18.74 -10.18 -30.60
CA LEU A 778 -18.94 -9.21 -29.51
C LEU A 778 -18.56 -9.75 -28.13
N PHE A 779 -18.78 -11.04 -27.96
CA PHE A 779 -18.51 -11.79 -26.76
C PHE A 779 -17.00 -11.99 -26.52
N HIS A 780 -16.20 -12.14 -27.60
CA HIS A 780 -14.74 -12.18 -27.51
C HIS A 780 -14.15 -10.86 -27.03
N MET A 781 -14.73 -9.75 -27.48
CA MET A 781 -14.28 -8.40 -27.13
C MET A 781 -14.61 -8.05 -25.68
N ALA A 782 -15.83 -8.39 -25.21
CA ALA A 782 -16.23 -8.20 -23.81
C ALA A 782 -15.32 -8.94 -22.82
N VAL A 783 -14.83 -10.11 -23.21
CA VAL A 783 -13.88 -10.90 -22.42
C VAL A 783 -12.45 -10.34 -22.45
N LEU A 784 -11.98 -9.85 -23.62
CA LEU A 784 -10.63 -9.25 -23.75
C LEU A 784 -10.47 -7.98 -22.90
N ASP A 785 -11.54 -7.20 -22.77
CA ASP A 785 -11.53 -5.92 -22.04
C ASP A 785 -11.91 -6.07 -20.55
N ILE A 786 -12.04 -7.30 -20.04
CA ILE A 786 -12.28 -7.63 -18.62
C ILE A 786 -13.59 -7.04 -18.07
N LYS A 787 -14.65 -7.00 -18.89
CA LYS A 787 -15.95 -6.46 -18.47
C LYS A 787 -16.88 -7.59 -18.02
N GLU A 788 -16.79 -7.98 -16.75
CA GLU A 788 -17.59 -9.08 -16.18
C GLU A 788 -19.10 -8.86 -16.35
N GLU A 789 -19.56 -7.63 -16.10
CA GLU A 789 -20.96 -7.22 -16.24
C GLU A 789 -21.45 -7.35 -17.70
N ALA A 790 -20.60 -7.03 -18.67
CA ALA A 790 -20.91 -7.19 -20.09
C ALA A 790 -21.01 -8.67 -20.48
N VAL A 791 -20.17 -9.53 -19.89
CA VAL A 791 -20.23 -10.98 -20.11
C VAL A 791 -21.51 -11.57 -19.52
N THR A 792 -21.90 -11.19 -18.30
CA THR A 792 -23.16 -11.65 -17.68
C THR A 792 -24.38 -11.16 -18.43
N HIS A 793 -24.34 -9.93 -18.94
CA HIS A 793 -25.42 -9.34 -19.72
C HIS A 793 -25.60 -10.03 -21.08
N LEU A 794 -24.50 -10.30 -21.80
CA LEU A 794 -24.54 -11.04 -23.07
C LEU A 794 -25.02 -12.49 -22.90
N LEU A 795 -24.71 -13.14 -21.76
CA LEU A 795 -25.24 -14.47 -21.42
C LEU A 795 -26.74 -14.48 -21.18
N ALA A 796 -27.25 -13.47 -20.46
CA ALA A 796 -28.66 -13.37 -20.11
C ALA A 796 -29.58 -13.24 -21.33
N ARG A 797 -29.07 -12.66 -22.44
CA ARG A 797 -29.78 -12.49 -23.71
C ARG A 797 -29.55 -13.59 -24.75
N GLY A 798 -28.86 -14.67 -24.37
CA GLY A 798 -28.72 -15.85 -25.22
C GLY A 798 -27.75 -15.67 -26.40
N HIS A 799 -26.87 -14.67 -26.37
CA HIS A 799 -25.78 -14.59 -27.34
C HIS A 799 -24.91 -15.85 -27.24
N ASP A 800 -24.45 -16.32 -28.40
CA ASP A 800 -23.68 -17.56 -28.48
C ASP A 800 -22.32 -17.39 -27.76
N LYS A 801 -22.29 -17.83 -26.50
CA LYS A 801 -21.09 -17.90 -25.65
C LYS A 801 -20.01 -18.85 -26.20
N ASP A 802 -20.36 -19.64 -27.21
CA ASP A 802 -19.51 -20.60 -27.91
C ASP A 802 -19.19 -20.16 -29.35
N ALA A 803 -19.58 -18.94 -29.74
CA ALA A 803 -19.30 -18.38 -31.05
C ALA A 803 -17.82 -18.48 -31.37
N LYS A 804 -17.50 -18.93 -32.59
CA LYS A 804 -16.11 -19.09 -33.05
C LYS A 804 -15.62 -17.81 -33.72
N GLY A 805 -14.61 -17.18 -33.13
CA GLY A 805 -13.88 -16.03 -33.66
C GLY A 805 -12.86 -16.42 -34.75
N PRO A 806 -11.89 -15.55 -35.09
CA PRO A 806 -10.84 -15.86 -36.05
C PRO A 806 -10.07 -17.08 -35.57
N ASN A 807 -9.71 -17.98 -36.48
CA ASN A 807 -9.02 -19.25 -36.19
C ASN A 807 -9.82 -20.24 -35.29
N GLY A 808 -11.08 -19.94 -34.92
CA GLY A 808 -11.94 -20.83 -34.14
C GLY A 808 -11.86 -20.65 -32.62
N TYR A 809 -11.26 -19.56 -32.13
CA TYR A 809 -11.29 -19.17 -30.71
C TYR A 809 -12.72 -18.96 -30.23
N THR A 810 -13.01 -19.17 -28.95
CA THR A 810 -14.32 -18.81 -28.33
C THR A 810 -14.07 -17.78 -27.23
N PRO A 811 -15.10 -17.09 -26.73
CA PRO A 811 -14.93 -16.13 -25.64
C PRO A 811 -14.30 -16.75 -24.39
N LEU A 812 -14.69 -17.98 -24.03
CA LEU A 812 -14.09 -18.75 -22.93
C LEU A 812 -12.57 -18.95 -23.12
N HIS A 813 -12.13 -19.08 -24.38
CA HIS A 813 -10.72 -19.23 -24.72
C HIS A 813 -9.90 -17.95 -24.51
N LEU A 814 -10.51 -16.77 -24.69
CA LEU A 814 -9.86 -15.49 -24.40
C LEU A 814 -9.86 -15.20 -22.89
N ALA A 815 -10.89 -15.63 -22.16
CA ALA A 815 -10.97 -15.44 -20.70
C ALA A 815 -9.83 -16.17 -19.97
N ALA A 816 -9.39 -17.31 -20.51
CA ALA A 816 -8.26 -18.09 -20.04
C ALA A 816 -6.91 -17.34 -20.17
N GLU A 817 -6.78 -16.42 -21.12
CA GLU A 817 -5.56 -15.65 -21.37
C GLU A 817 -5.43 -14.43 -20.46
N VAL A 818 -6.57 -13.86 -20.03
CA VAL A 818 -6.66 -12.59 -19.30
C VAL A 818 -6.69 -12.74 -17.76
N LYS A 819 -6.65 -13.98 -17.24
CA LYS A 819 -6.50 -14.32 -15.80
C LYS A 819 -7.61 -13.80 -14.85
N THR A 820 -8.86 -13.78 -15.30
CA THR A 820 -10.00 -13.30 -14.49
C THR A 820 -10.95 -14.45 -14.11
N PRO A 821 -10.79 -15.08 -12.91
CA PRO A 821 -11.62 -16.20 -12.48
C PRO A 821 -13.12 -15.91 -12.50
N ALA A 822 -13.51 -14.66 -12.29
CA ALA A 822 -14.90 -14.23 -12.20
C ALA A 822 -15.62 -14.32 -13.55
N ILE A 823 -15.03 -13.79 -14.63
CA ILE A 823 -15.53 -13.93 -16.00
C ILE A 823 -15.61 -15.41 -16.43
N VAL A 824 -14.61 -16.23 -16.06
CA VAL A 824 -14.59 -17.65 -16.42
C VAL A 824 -15.69 -18.44 -15.68
N ARG A 825 -16.06 -18.04 -14.44
CA ARG A 825 -17.17 -18.66 -13.69
C ARG A 825 -18.52 -18.47 -14.37
N HIS A 826 -18.71 -17.37 -15.10
CA HIS A 826 -19.95 -17.09 -15.82
C HIS A 826 -20.06 -17.83 -17.16
N LEU A 827 -18.97 -18.42 -17.68
CA LEU A 827 -18.92 -19.06 -19.00
C LEU A 827 -18.78 -20.61 -19.00
N PRO A 828 -19.59 -21.40 -18.28
CA PRO A 828 -19.56 -22.86 -18.42
C PRO A 828 -20.29 -23.34 -19.68
N ARG A 829 -19.70 -24.28 -20.43
CA ARG A 829 -20.35 -24.94 -21.58
C ARG A 829 -21.42 -25.95 -21.14
N ALA A 830 -22.48 -26.08 -21.93
CA ALA A 830 -23.30 -27.30 -21.98
C ALA A 830 -22.55 -28.34 -22.85
N ARG A 831 -22.58 -29.63 -22.47
CA ARG A 831 -21.89 -30.69 -23.20
C ARG A 831 -22.31 -30.71 -24.69
N PRO A 832 -21.38 -30.73 -25.66
CA PRO A 832 -21.73 -31.00 -27.04
C PRO A 832 -21.87 -32.50 -27.25
N GLU A 833 -23.11 -32.97 -27.46
CA GLU A 833 -23.38 -34.19 -28.22
C GLU A 833 -23.32 -33.84 -29.72
N THR A 834 -22.12 -33.71 -30.30
CA THR A 834 -21.95 -33.74 -31.77
C THR A 834 -20.59 -34.29 -32.16
N ASP A 835 -20.60 -35.30 -33.04
CA ASP A 835 -19.43 -35.98 -33.63
C ASP A 835 -18.73 -35.10 -34.69
N ALA A 836 -18.19 -33.95 -34.31
CA ALA A 836 -17.33 -33.15 -35.18
C ALA A 836 -15.99 -32.88 -34.49
N GLU A 837 -14.92 -33.49 -34.99
CA GLU A 837 -13.54 -33.24 -34.54
C GLU A 837 -13.22 -31.73 -34.59
N PRO A 838 -12.77 -31.11 -33.49
CA PRO A 838 -12.46 -29.69 -33.50
C PRO A 838 -11.09 -29.42 -34.16
N PRO A 839 -10.94 -28.26 -34.85
CA PRO A 839 -9.69 -27.88 -35.50
C PRO A 839 -8.60 -27.57 -34.45
N GLY A 840 -7.40 -28.09 -34.70
CA GLY A 840 -6.09 -28.02 -34.02
C GLY A 840 -5.71 -26.99 -32.93
N GLU A 841 -6.51 -25.98 -32.57
CA GLU A 841 -6.10 -24.87 -31.70
C GLU A 841 -6.65 -24.93 -30.26
N GLU A 842 -7.69 -25.72 -29.99
CA GLU A 842 -8.11 -26.04 -28.60
C GLU A 842 -7.00 -26.83 -27.86
N LEU A 843 -6.15 -27.54 -28.62
CA LEU A 843 -4.95 -28.26 -28.18
C LEU A 843 -3.87 -27.38 -27.53
N ASP A 844 -3.76 -26.09 -27.89
CA ASP A 844 -2.66 -25.23 -27.44
C ASP A 844 -2.92 -24.56 -26.07
N ARG A 845 -4.18 -24.47 -25.62
CA ARG A 845 -4.55 -23.62 -24.47
C ARG A 845 -4.40 -24.27 -23.10
N ILE A 846 -4.71 -25.56 -22.96
CA ILE A 846 -4.41 -26.30 -21.71
C ILE A 846 -2.89 -26.38 -21.48
N ARG A 847 -2.12 -26.42 -22.57
CA ARG A 847 -0.66 -26.39 -22.56
C ARG A 847 -0.12 -25.04 -22.13
N ASP A 848 -0.74 -23.94 -22.57
CA ASP A 848 -0.41 -22.60 -22.07
C ASP A 848 -0.81 -22.37 -20.62
N ALA A 849 -1.96 -22.88 -20.17
CA ALA A 849 -2.35 -22.87 -18.76
C ALA A 849 -1.35 -23.68 -17.90
N ALA A 850 -0.94 -24.85 -18.37
CA ALA A 850 0.11 -25.68 -17.76
C ALA A 850 1.48 -24.99 -17.73
N LYS A 851 1.80 -24.16 -18.72
CA LYS A 851 3.04 -23.37 -18.76
C LYS A 851 3.00 -22.16 -17.83
N LYS A 852 1.86 -21.47 -17.75
CA LYS A 852 1.65 -20.22 -16.99
C LYS A 852 1.28 -20.45 -15.51
N GLY A 853 0.89 -21.66 -15.13
CA GLY A 853 0.64 -22.05 -13.74
C GLY A 853 -0.75 -21.69 -13.21
N THR A 854 -1.72 -21.49 -14.11
CA THR A 854 -3.07 -21.05 -13.76
C THR A 854 -3.98 -22.25 -13.52
N ASP A 855 -4.01 -22.76 -12.28
CA ASP A 855 -4.78 -23.95 -11.87
C ASP A 855 -6.29 -23.76 -12.01
N VAL A 856 -6.81 -22.58 -11.70
CA VAL A 856 -8.23 -22.24 -11.89
C VAL A 856 -8.61 -22.31 -13.37
N VAL A 857 -7.77 -21.77 -14.25
CA VAL A 857 -8.00 -21.80 -15.71
C VAL A 857 -7.87 -23.23 -16.24
N ALA A 858 -6.86 -23.98 -15.81
CA ALA A 858 -6.69 -25.38 -16.21
C ALA A 858 -7.88 -26.24 -15.74
N ARG A 859 -8.42 -25.98 -14.54
CA ARG A 859 -9.58 -26.69 -13.99
C ARG A 859 -10.81 -26.43 -14.84
N LEU A 860 -11.04 -25.17 -15.19
CA LEU A 860 -12.19 -24.76 -15.99
C LEU A 860 -12.09 -25.24 -17.44
N LEU A 861 -10.88 -25.27 -18.03
CA LEU A 861 -10.66 -25.87 -19.36
C LEU A 861 -10.94 -27.38 -19.35
N LEU A 862 -10.46 -28.11 -18.34
CA LEU A 862 -10.71 -29.54 -18.20
C LEU A 862 -12.19 -29.84 -17.90
N ASP A 863 -12.86 -29.00 -17.11
CA ASP A 863 -14.29 -29.11 -16.83
C ASP A 863 -15.15 -28.79 -18.06
N ALA A 864 -14.64 -27.94 -18.97
CA ALA A 864 -15.23 -27.64 -20.27
C ALA A 864 -14.95 -28.72 -21.34
N GLY A 865 -14.25 -29.80 -20.99
CA GLY A 865 -13.98 -30.93 -21.89
C GLY A 865 -12.72 -30.77 -22.75
N ALA A 866 -11.81 -29.86 -22.40
CA ALA A 866 -10.52 -29.76 -23.10
C ALA A 866 -9.77 -31.09 -23.05
N ASP A 867 -9.21 -31.49 -24.19
CA ASP A 867 -8.39 -32.70 -24.26
C ASP A 867 -7.19 -32.56 -23.31
N ILE A 868 -6.98 -33.58 -22.48
CA ILE A 868 -5.89 -33.66 -21.52
C ILE A 868 -4.64 -34.33 -22.12
N TYR A 869 -4.75 -34.92 -23.30
CA TYR A 869 -3.68 -35.62 -24.01
C TYR A 869 -3.03 -34.87 -25.20
N PRO A 870 -3.23 -33.54 -25.43
CA PRO A 870 -2.75 -32.92 -26.65
C PRO A 870 -1.22 -32.85 -26.66
N ARG A 871 -0.63 -33.24 -27.78
CA ARG A 871 0.82 -33.32 -27.95
C ARG A 871 1.32 -32.16 -28.78
N ASP A 872 2.37 -31.49 -28.29
CA ASP A 872 2.97 -30.37 -29.02
C ASP A 872 3.86 -30.79 -30.20
N ALA A 873 4.48 -29.82 -30.88
CA ALA A 873 5.46 -30.08 -31.93
C ALA A 873 6.69 -30.88 -31.45
N GLN A 874 6.88 -31.07 -30.14
CA GLN A 874 7.88 -31.93 -29.49
C GLN A 874 7.24 -33.18 -28.84
N ALA A 875 6.00 -33.52 -29.19
CA ALA A 875 5.21 -34.60 -28.62
C ALA A 875 4.97 -34.51 -27.09
N ARG A 876 5.12 -33.33 -26.48
CA ARG A 876 4.91 -33.07 -25.05
C ARG A 876 3.42 -32.88 -24.74
N THR A 877 2.95 -33.58 -23.73
CA THR A 877 1.59 -33.43 -23.17
C THR A 877 1.50 -32.21 -22.24
N PRO A 878 0.30 -31.76 -21.82
CA PRO A 878 0.15 -30.69 -20.82
C PRO A 878 0.88 -31.02 -19.52
N LEU A 879 0.91 -32.30 -19.13
CA LEU A 879 1.63 -32.78 -17.95
C LEU A 879 3.16 -32.58 -18.08
N HIS A 880 3.75 -32.80 -19.28
CA HIS A 880 5.16 -32.46 -19.53
C HIS A 880 5.44 -30.96 -19.36
N ILE A 881 4.48 -30.12 -19.75
CA ILE A 881 4.65 -28.67 -19.73
C ILE A 881 4.53 -28.15 -18.30
N ALA A 882 3.54 -28.63 -17.53
CA ALA A 882 3.42 -28.33 -16.10
C ALA A 882 4.66 -28.80 -15.31
N ALA A 883 5.15 -30.02 -15.60
CA ALA A 883 6.36 -30.57 -15.00
C ALA A 883 7.61 -29.73 -15.32
N ARG A 884 7.76 -29.27 -16.57
CA ARG A 884 8.88 -28.41 -16.98
C ARG A 884 8.82 -27.01 -16.37
N ALA A 885 7.62 -26.47 -16.18
CA ALA A 885 7.40 -25.13 -15.67
C ALA A 885 7.47 -25.05 -14.13
N GLY A 886 7.31 -26.18 -13.43
CA GLY A 886 7.28 -26.23 -11.97
C GLY A 886 5.91 -25.92 -11.36
N ASN A 887 4.83 -26.04 -12.14
CA ASN A 887 3.50 -25.60 -11.74
C ASN A 887 2.75 -26.73 -11.00
N GLU A 888 3.02 -26.88 -9.71
CA GLU A 888 2.49 -27.96 -8.85
C GLU A 888 0.95 -28.05 -8.88
N ALA A 889 0.25 -26.93 -8.73
CA ALA A 889 -1.21 -26.94 -8.67
C ALA A 889 -1.88 -27.42 -9.98
N VAL A 890 -1.31 -27.07 -11.14
CA VAL A 890 -1.79 -27.54 -12.44
C VAL A 890 -1.38 -28.99 -12.68
N LEU A 891 -0.17 -29.39 -12.25
CA LEU A 891 0.31 -30.76 -12.32
C LEU A 891 -0.60 -31.72 -11.55
N LYS A 892 -0.93 -31.36 -10.30
CA LYS A 892 -1.84 -32.13 -9.44
C LYS A 892 -3.21 -32.28 -10.10
N LEU A 893 -3.76 -31.20 -10.62
CA LEU A 893 -5.05 -31.21 -11.31
C LEU A 893 -5.03 -32.12 -12.55
N LEU A 894 -3.97 -32.09 -13.35
CA LEU A 894 -3.83 -32.96 -14.53
C LEU A 894 -3.74 -34.44 -14.12
N LEU A 895 -3.03 -34.76 -13.04
CA LEU A 895 -2.94 -36.12 -12.49
C LEU A 895 -4.28 -36.59 -11.92
N GLU A 896 -5.03 -35.73 -11.22
CA GLU A 896 -6.40 -36.00 -10.73
C GLU A 896 -7.40 -36.29 -11.86
N ARG A 897 -7.11 -35.81 -13.08
CA ARG A 897 -7.90 -36.04 -14.30
C ARG A 897 -7.32 -37.14 -15.20
N ASN A 898 -6.46 -38.00 -14.66
CA ASN A 898 -5.85 -39.16 -15.33
C ASN A 898 -4.98 -38.81 -16.56
N ALA A 899 -4.26 -37.68 -16.55
CA ALA A 899 -3.29 -37.37 -17.59
C ALA A 899 -2.26 -38.50 -17.79
N GLU A 900 -1.84 -38.76 -19.04
CA GLU A 900 -0.83 -39.79 -19.36
C GLU A 900 0.52 -39.47 -18.69
N MET A 901 0.79 -40.18 -17.60
CA MET A 901 2.00 -40.02 -16.79
C MET A 901 3.25 -40.58 -17.44
N GLU A 902 3.11 -41.58 -18.32
CA GLU A 902 4.23 -42.23 -19.03
C GLU A 902 4.29 -41.84 -20.51
N ALA A 903 3.59 -40.76 -20.90
CA ALA A 903 3.71 -40.23 -22.25
C ALA A 903 5.17 -39.85 -22.54
N ARG A 904 5.64 -40.12 -23.75
CA ARG A 904 7.00 -39.80 -24.19
C ARG A 904 7.00 -38.67 -25.20
N ASP A 905 7.85 -37.68 -24.95
CA ASP A 905 8.14 -36.61 -25.90
C ASP A 905 9.05 -37.09 -27.06
N LYS A 906 9.37 -36.22 -28.03
CA LYS A 906 10.22 -36.55 -29.19
C LYS A 906 11.66 -36.94 -28.80
N GLN A 907 12.10 -36.63 -27.58
CA GLN A 907 13.39 -37.04 -27.04
C GLN A 907 13.27 -38.31 -26.17
N GLY A 908 12.06 -38.90 -26.10
CA GLY A 908 11.76 -40.08 -25.31
C GLY A 908 11.57 -39.80 -23.82
N ARG A 909 11.54 -38.55 -23.38
CA ARG A 909 11.40 -38.19 -21.96
C ARG A 909 9.95 -38.31 -21.50
N THR A 910 9.76 -38.78 -20.28
CA THR A 910 8.49 -38.72 -19.54
C THR A 910 8.34 -37.36 -18.84
N PRO A 911 7.16 -37.00 -18.30
CA PRO A 911 6.98 -35.83 -17.45
C PRO A 911 7.96 -35.80 -16.26
N LEU A 912 8.23 -36.94 -15.61
CA LEU A 912 9.23 -37.07 -14.53
C LEU A 912 10.64 -36.69 -15.02
N LEU A 913 11.06 -37.26 -16.14
CA LEU A 913 12.35 -36.93 -16.75
C LEU A 913 12.43 -35.46 -17.21
N THR A 914 11.30 -34.88 -17.60
CA THR A 914 11.22 -33.48 -18.01
C THR A 914 11.34 -32.51 -16.83
N ALA A 915 10.79 -32.85 -15.66
CA ALA A 915 10.97 -32.07 -14.43
C ALA A 915 12.45 -32.05 -14.00
N ILE A 916 13.14 -33.19 -14.12
CA ILE A 916 14.57 -33.33 -13.76
C ILE A 916 15.49 -32.63 -14.78
N HIS A 917 15.17 -32.68 -16.08
CA HIS A 917 15.96 -32.05 -17.16
C HIS A 917 15.84 -30.51 -17.22
N ARG A 918 15.08 -29.87 -16.33
CA ARG A 918 14.94 -28.40 -16.33
C ARG A 918 16.33 -27.74 -16.18
N PRO A 919 16.67 -26.69 -16.97
CA PRO A 919 17.89 -25.91 -16.70
C PRO A 919 17.70 -25.18 -15.37
N LEU A 920 18.38 -25.64 -14.32
CA LEU A 920 18.25 -25.14 -12.96
C LEU A 920 19.51 -24.34 -12.60
N GLU A 921 19.32 -23.11 -12.12
CA GLU A 921 20.38 -22.36 -11.42
C GLU A 921 20.50 -22.83 -9.95
N HIS A 922 19.41 -23.34 -9.33
CA HIS A 922 19.38 -23.87 -7.94
C HIS A 922 18.30 -24.95 -7.71
N GLU A 923 18.52 -25.86 -6.75
CA GLU A 923 17.50 -26.77 -6.21
C GLU A 923 16.52 -25.99 -5.33
N SER A 924 15.27 -25.82 -5.77
CA SER A 924 14.19 -25.17 -5.00
C SER A 924 13.16 -26.19 -4.52
N ASP A 925 12.49 -25.89 -3.41
CA ASP A 925 11.45 -26.74 -2.81
C ASP A 925 10.29 -27.01 -3.78
N GLU A 926 9.96 -26.05 -4.65
CA GLU A 926 8.93 -26.18 -5.70
C GLU A 926 9.26 -27.28 -6.72
N ASN A 927 10.53 -27.46 -7.08
CA ASN A 927 10.94 -28.52 -8.01
C ASN A 927 10.89 -29.90 -7.36
N LEU A 928 11.28 -29.99 -6.08
CA LEU A 928 11.16 -31.22 -5.29
C LEU A 928 9.68 -31.61 -5.17
N ALA A 929 8.79 -30.67 -4.87
CA ALA A 929 7.36 -30.93 -4.74
C ALA A 929 6.76 -31.53 -6.03
N VAL A 930 7.11 -31.00 -7.21
CA VAL A 930 6.65 -31.55 -8.51
C VAL A 930 7.16 -32.99 -8.74
N ILE A 931 8.42 -33.27 -8.41
CA ILE A 931 9.01 -34.61 -8.56
C ILE A 931 8.40 -35.59 -7.54
N GLU A 932 8.23 -35.17 -6.29
CA GLU A 932 7.54 -35.94 -5.25
C GLU A 932 6.11 -36.28 -5.64
N GLN A 933 5.41 -35.33 -6.25
CA GLN A 933 4.02 -35.49 -6.66
C GLN A 933 3.89 -36.46 -7.85
N LEU A 934 4.81 -36.41 -8.83
CA LEU A 934 4.85 -37.41 -9.92
C LEU A 934 5.18 -38.81 -9.39
N LEU A 935 6.17 -38.94 -8.50
CA LEU A 935 6.51 -40.24 -7.89
C LEU A 935 5.38 -40.76 -6.99
N GLY A 936 4.71 -39.87 -6.25
CA GLY A 936 3.56 -40.20 -5.42
C GLY A 936 2.31 -40.61 -6.21
N ALA A 937 2.16 -40.10 -7.43
CA ALA A 937 1.14 -40.52 -8.38
C ALA A 937 1.46 -41.84 -9.09
N GLY A 938 2.70 -42.36 -8.96
CA GLY A 938 3.12 -43.65 -9.50
C GLY A 938 3.92 -43.57 -10.81
N ALA A 939 4.60 -42.45 -11.09
CA ALA A 939 5.49 -42.34 -12.25
C ALA A 939 6.63 -43.38 -12.18
N ASP A 940 6.99 -43.94 -13.34
CA ASP A 940 8.06 -44.95 -13.44
C ASP A 940 9.42 -44.34 -13.08
N ILE A 941 9.92 -44.70 -11.90
CA ILE A 941 11.21 -44.23 -11.36
C ILE A 941 12.41 -44.79 -12.15
N GLU A 942 12.21 -45.83 -12.96
CA GLU A 942 13.21 -46.45 -13.83
C GLU A 942 12.98 -46.15 -15.31
N ALA A 943 12.17 -45.14 -15.62
CA ALA A 943 11.86 -44.76 -17.00
C ALA A 943 13.14 -44.43 -17.79
N ARG A 944 13.44 -45.26 -18.80
CA ARG A 944 14.63 -45.08 -19.65
C ARG A 944 14.35 -44.14 -20.81
N PHE A 945 15.27 -43.22 -21.13
CA PHE A 945 15.15 -42.33 -22.30
C PHE A 945 16.46 -42.07 -23.03
N GLY A 946 16.34 -41.58 -24.27
CA GLY A 946 17.47 -41.24 -25.14
C GLY A 946 18.22 -42.46 -25.68
N GLN A 947 19.20 -42.20 -26.56
CA GLN A 947 20.05 -43.25 -27.16
C GLN A 947 21.00 -43.89 -26.15
N ASP A 948 21.27 -43.18 -25.05
CA ASP A 948 22.17 -43.64 -24.00
C ASP A 948 21.44 -44.40 -22.87
N ASP A 949 20.11 -44.59 -22.96
CA ASP A 949 19.29 -45.39 -22.03
C ASP A 949 19.31 -44.88 -20.57
N TRP A 950 19.14 -43.57 -20.40
CA TRP A 950 19.26 -42.87 -19.13
C TRP A 950 18.04 -43.07 -18.23
N THR A 951 18.27 -43.33 -16.95
CA THR A 951 17.24 -43.34 -15.89
C THR A 951 17.11 -41.96 -15.24
N PRO A 952 16.00 -41.67 -14.52
CA PRO A 952 15.84 -40.44 -13.74
C PRO A 952 17.01 -40.18 -12.77
N LEU A 953 17.53 -41.23 -12.12
CA LEU A 953 18.67 -41.12 -11.20
C LEU A 953 19.97 -40.77 -11.93
N LEU A 954 20.26 -41.42 -13.06
CA LEU A 954 21.44 -41.10 -13.87
C LEU A 954 21.39 -39.64 -14.33
N LEU A 955 20.20 -39.15 -14.71
CA LEU A 955 19.97 -37.77 -15.15
C LEU A 955 20.18 -36.75 -14.03
N ALA A 956 19.61 -37.00 -12.85
CA ALA A 956 19.78 -36.14 -11.68
C ALA A 956 21.25 -36.03 -11.27
N VAL A 957 21.99 -37.14 -11.31
CA VAL A 957 23.43 -37.17 -11.01
C VAL A 957 24.24 -36.40 -12.05
N HIS A 958 23.90 -36.49 -13.33
CA HIS A 958 24.61 -35.75 -14.37
C HIS A 958 24.45 -34.23 -14.26
N TYR A 959 23.30 -33.76 -13.77
CA TYR A 959 23.08 -32.35 -13.47
C TYR A 959 23.51 -31.96 -12.04
N ASP A 960 24.15 -32.87 -11.29
CA ASP A 960 24.59 -32.70 -9.90
C ASP A 960 23.45 -32.28 -8.93
N LEU A 961 22.24 -32.77 -9.17
CA LEU A 961 21.04 -32.49 -8.37
C LEU A 961 20.99 -33.41 -7.14
N ARG A 962 21.69 -33.03 -6.07
CA ARG A 962 21.85 -33.82 -4.85
C ARG A 962 20.53 -34.15 -4.14
N LEU A 963 19.64 -33.19 -3.97
CA LEU A 963 18.37 -33.38 -3.26
C LEU A 963 17.41 -34.25 -4.07
N VAL A 964 17.37 -34.05 -5.40
CA VAL A 964 16.58 -34.89 -6.31
C VAL A 964 17.12 -36.32 -6.34
N SER A 965 18.44 -36.50 -6.38
CA SER A 965 19.08 -37.82 -6.35
C SER A 965 18.80 -38.56 -5.05
N ARG A 966 18.80 -37.86 -3.90
CA ARG A 966 18.41 -38.44 -2.61
C ARG A 966 16.95 -38.87 -2.62
N LEU A 967 16.05 -38.00 -3.09
CA LEU A 967 14.63 -38.30 -3.18
C LEU A 967 14.35 -39.54 -4.04
N LEU A 968 14.99 -39.65 -5.21
CA LEU A 968 14.85 -40.81 -6.08
C LEU A 968 15.34 -42.10 -5.39
N LEU A 969 16.48 -42.05 -4.70
CA LEU A 969 16.99 -43.19 -3.93
C LEU A 969 16.07 -43.57 -2.77
N ASP A 970 15.51 -42.59 -2.05
CA ASP A 970 14.55 -42.82 -0.96
C ASP A 970 13.24 -43.43 -1.46
N LYS A 971 12.85 -43.11 -2.70
CA LYS A 971 11.69 -43.72 -3.38
C LYS A 971 12.00 -45.03 -4.09
N GLY A 972 13.25 -45.52 -3.99
CA GLY A 972 13.64 -46.86 -4.43
C GLY A 972 14.28 -46.95 -5.82
N ALA A 973 14.85 -45.87 -6.35
CA ALA A 973 15.59 -45.90 -7.62
C ALA A 973 16.82 -46.82 -7.54
N ASP A 974 17.07 -47.60 -8.59
CA ASP A 974 18.21 -48.52 -8.67
C ASP A 974 19.54 -47.77 -8.86
N ALA A 975 20.30 -47.64 -7.77
CA ALA A 975 21.64 -47.06 -7.79
C ALA A 975 22.65 -47.83 -8.66
N GLY A 976 22.35 -49.09 -8.99
CA GLY A 976 23.14 -49.96 -9.86
C GLY A 976 22.75 -49.91 -11.34
N ALA A 977 21.68 -49.18 -11.70
CA ALA A 977 21.23 -49.07 -13.08
C ALA A 977 22.34 -48.52 -13.98
N LYS A 978 22.53 -49.17 -15.13
CA LYS A 978 23.56 -48.81 -16.11
C LYS A 978 22.94 -48.13 -17.32
N ASP A 979 23.64 -47.11 -17.81
CA ASP A 979 23.41 -46.53 -19.13
C ASP A 979 23.90 -47.51 -20.24
N SER A 980 23.62 -47.18 -21.50
CA SER A 980 24.03 -47.98 -22.67
C SER A 980 25.56 -48.16 -22.81
N ARG A 981 26.35 -47.32 -22.13
CA ARG A 981 27.82 -47.38 -22.10
C ARG A 981 28.33 -48.18 -20.90
N GLY A 982 27.42 -48.73 -20.09
CA GLY A 982 27.73 -49.54 -18.92
C GLY A 982 28.07 -48.74 -17.67
N ARG A 983 27.86 -47.41 -17.67
CA ARG A 983 28.17 -46.52 -16.53
C ARG A 983 27.01 -46.49 -15.55
N THR A 984 27.33 -46.55 -14.26
CA THR A 984 26.40 -46.34 -13.15
C THR A 984 26.37 -44.88 -12.72
N ALA A 985 25.40 -44.51 -11.88
CA ALA A 985 25.34 -43.19 -11.25
C ALA A 985 26.66 -42.83 -10.54
N LEU A 986 27.31 -43.79 -9.88
CA LEU A 986 28.58 -43.57 -9.21
C LEU A 986 29.72 -43.28 -10.18
N ASP A 987 29.72 -43.91 -11.35
CA ASP A 987 30.73 -43.69 -12.40
C ASP A 987 30.59 -42.27 -12.99
N ILE A 988 29.35 -41.82 -13.24
CA ILE A 988 29.06 -40.47 -13.72
C ILE A 988 29.50 -39.41 -12.69
N ALA A 989 29.16 -39.60 -11.40
CA ALA A 989 29.58 -38.69 -10.33
C ALA A 989 31.11 -38.63 -10.15
N ALA A 990 31.80 -39.76 -10.36
CA ALA A 990 33.25 -39.83 -10.32
C ALA A 990 33.91 -39.12 -11.52
N GLU A 991 33.36 -39.26 -12.73
CA GLU A 991 33.79 -38.53 -13.93
C GLU A 991 33.66 -37.01 -13.75
N GLN A 992 32.57 -36.57 -13.09
CA GLN A 992 32.30 -35.15 -12.80
C GLN A 992 33.07 -34.62 -11.58
N ARG A 993 33.72 -35.49 -10.80
CA ARG A 993 34.44 -35.16 -9.56
C ARG A 993 33.57 -34.55 -8.45
N SER A 994 32.27 -34.89 -8.41
CA SER A 994 31.34 -34.45 -7.35
C SER A 994 31.49 -35.32 -6.10
N ALA A 995 32.28 -34.86 -5.12
CA ALA A 995 32.56 -35.60 -3.89
C ALA A 995 31.29 -35.84 -3.05
N ASP A 996 30.40 -34.85 -3.01
CA ASP A 996 29.14 -34.90 -2.27
C ASP A 996 28.14 -35.89 -2.87
N MET A 997 28.02 -35.92 -4.20
CA MET A 997 27.17 -36.88 -4.90
C MET A 997 27.72 -38.32 -4.77
N MET A 998 29.04 -38.49 -4.88
CA MET A 998 29.67 -39.80 -4.64
C MET A 998 29.43 -40.30 -3.21
N SER A 999 29.47 -39.41 -2.21
CA SER A 999 29.18 -39.79 -0.82
C SER A 999 27.73 -40.23 -0.64
N LEU A 1000 26.77 -39.54 -1.27
CA LEU A 1000 25.35 -39.90 -1.26
C LEU A 1000 25.12 -41.27 -1.92
N LEU A 1001 25.68 -41.51 -3.11
CA LEU A 1001 25.49 -42.76 -3.83
C LEU A 1001 26.13 -43.96 -3.11
N ARG A 1002 27.29 -43.76 -2.48
CA ARG A 1002 27.96 -44.82 -1.68
C ARG A 1002 27.17 -45.21 -0.43
N SER A 1003 26.52 -44.25 0.24
CA SER A 1003 25.74 -44.56 1.45
C SER A 1003 24.51 -45.41 1.15
N TYR A 1004 23.91 -45.27 -0.04
CA TYR A 1004 22.76 -46.08 -0.46
C TYR A 1004 23.20 -47.43 -1.06
N LYS A 1005 24.34 -47.49 -1.76
CA LYS A 1005 24.89 -48.77 -2.26
C LYS A 1005 25.21 -49.76 -1.14
N MET A 1006 25.76 -49.29 -0.02
CA MET A 1006 26.05 -50.14 1.16
C MET A 1006 24.79 -50.68 1.86
N LYS A 1007 23.62 -50.09 1.63
CA LYS A 1007 22.36 -50.41 2.32
C LYS A 1007 21.52 -51.49 1.61
N TYR A 1008 21.86 -51.81 0.36
CA TYR A 1008 21.13 -52.76 -0.51
C TYR A 1008 22.00 -53.93 -1.02
N ASP A 1009 23.32 -53.92 -0.75
CA ASP A 1009 24.23 -55.05 -0.97
C ASP A 1009 24.43 -55.92 0.31
N GLU A 1010 23.74 -55.61 1.43
CA GLU A 1010 23.56 -56.45 2.64
C GLU A 1010 22.18 -57.13 2.62
#